data_AF-A0A395HF62-F1
#
_entry.id   AF-A0A395HF62-F1
#
_cell.length_a   1.000
_cell.length_b   1.000
_cell.length_c   1.000
_cell.angle_alpha   90.00
_cell.angle_beta   90.00
_cell.angle_gamma   90.00
#
_symmetry.space_group_name_H-M   'P 1'
#
loop_
_entity.id
_entity.type
_entity.pdbx_description
1 polymer ?
#
loop_
_entity_poly.entity_id
_entity_poly.type
_entity_poly.pdbx_seq_one_letter_code
_entity_poly.pdbx_strand_id
1 'polypeptide(L)'
;MKMDLEDYSKDDIYRLLVRILKKRKLHVDGGWDGENLRILARRICRKRSNKKFTNMLALQAVLEQVMRRQASRLCRSSRGVAARRETPSNYHFLTKFDLLGPAPLDMREKSEAWKQLQSMIGLQQVKKMIDDLALRANTNYHREIQGLPPIETSLNWVFLGPPGTGKTTVARLYGKIIAELGLISSGDVVLKNPSDFIGQYIGQSEVNTTEILRNTEGKVLIIDDAHMLYQGSSHGSNLSDSHRLGVVDALVANISSTPGEDRCIILNGYPDQMKEFFNNSNPGLRRRFPLEEAFHFQNYSVDQLAKILDLKLSRGGMTATDEARKVAIEVLSRARDRPNFGNGGDIDNLLGRAKAAFNKRMKGVTDRQGRMIEPADFDPEYDRASKSSKACESLFSTLIGMDHIITRFQDYQQMAAGMRLREIDPRPFIPFTYVFKGPPGTGKTTTARILGQVFYDMGFLSTAEVIECTVTDMIGEYVGHTGPKVIKLLERALGKVLFIDEAYRLASTFTGRGSSFCEEAIGELVDCMTKPRYARKLVIVLAGYSDGMDRLIHRNPGIRSRFPTDISFPSMDPAHCFEYLEAQLGRIQISVDRGDPKSVDGKYSSVLRMFSRLQKTRSWANARDVETLAKNVTFHVYKIQRRPGDLSIGLSISLDELFTCLGDLLRQRERGPKMNTGDTNE
;
A
#
# COMPACT_ATOMS: atom_id res chain seq x y z
N MET A 1 -19.46 20.40 55.95
CA MET A 1 -18.42 19.62 56.65
C MET A 1 -18.21 18.32 55.88
N LYS A 2 -17.24 18.27 54.94
CA LYS A 2 -16.86 17.01 54.28
C LYS A 2 -15.93 16.29 55.26
N MET A 3 -16.37 15.17 55.84
CA MET A 3 -15.47 14.30 56.60
C MET A 3 -14.48 13.68 55.60
N ASP A 4 -13.24 14.15 55.59
CA ASP A 4 -12.14 13.44 54.94
C ASP A 4 -11.82 12.20 55.82
N LEU A 5 -12.38 11.05 55.44
CA LEU A 5 -11.99 9.75 55.98
C LEU A 5 -10.69 9.34 55.28
N GLU A 6 -9.62 9.11 56.04
CA GLU A 6 -8.33 8.67 55.52
C GLU A 6 -8.38 7.22 54.99
N ASP A 7 -7.64 6.95 53.91
CA ASP A 7 -7.50 5.63 53.32
C ASP A 7 -6.74 4.67 54.27
N TYR A 8 -7.18 3.40 54.33
CA TYR A 8 -6.56 2.38 55.18
C TYR A 8 -5.09 2.12 54.79
N SER A 9 -4.22 2.07 55.80
CA SER A 9 -2.82 1.67 55.61
C SER A 9 -2.70 0.17 55.24
N LYS A 10 -1.50 -0.27 54.82
CA LYS A 10 -1.24 -1.70 54.53
C LYS A 10 -1.56 -2.58 55.73
N ASP A 11 -1.25 -2.10 56.93
CA ASP A 11 -1.49 -2.82 58.18
C ASP A 11 -2.97 -2.82 58.56
N ASP A 12 -3.72 -1.76 58.24
CA ASP A 12 -5.16 -1.71 58.48
C ASP A 12 -5.94 -2.65 57.56
N ILE A 13 -5.57 -2.73 56.28
CA ILE A 13 -6.14 -3.69 55.33
C ILE A 13 -5.86 -5.12 55.78
N TYR A 14 -4.63 -5.40 56.24
CA TYR A 14 -4.27 -6.70 56.81
C TYR A 14 -5.12 -7.06 58.03
N ARG A 15 -5.27 -6.14 59.00
CA ARG A 15 -6.12 -6.33 60.18
C ARG A 15 -7.58 -6.57 59.82
N LEU A 16 -8.12 -5.83 58.84
CA LEU A 16 -9.47 -6.01 58.31
C LEU A 16 -9.65 -7.39 57.68
N LEU A 17 -8.69 -7.83 56.88
CA LEU A 17 -8.71 -9.13 56.20
C LEU A 17 -8.72 -10.28 57.22
N VAL A 18 -7.88 -10.21 58.26
CA VAL A 18 -7.87 -11.15 59.39
C VAL A 18 -9.22 -11.16 60.12
N ARG A 19 -9.80 -9.97 60.41
CA ARG A 19 -11.09 -9.86 61.11
C ARG A 19 -12.24 -10.49 60.32
N ILE A 20 -12.27 -10.28 59.00
CA ILE A 20 -13.30 -10.85 58.11
C ILE A 20 -13.16 -12.38 58.04
N LEU A 21 -11.94 -12.90 57.88
CA LEU A 21 -11.69 -14.35 57.82
C LEU A 21 -12.02 -15.04 59.14
N LYS A 22 -11.66 -14.45 60.30
CA LYS A 22 -12.07 -14.94 61.62
C LYS A 22 -13.58 -14.97 61.79
N LYS A 23 -14.29 -13.92 61.38
CA LYS A 23 -15.77 -13.87 61.43
C LYS A 23 -16.42 -14.96 60.58
N ARG A 24 -15.79 -15.35 59.47
CA ARG A 24 -16.25 -16.44 58.58
C ARG A 24 -15.77 -17.84 59.03
N LYS A 25 -15.10 -17.97 60.18
CA LYS A 25 -14.53 -19.23 60.70
C LYS A 25 -13.56 -19.94 59.74
N LEU A 26 -12.87 -19.18 58.88
CA LEU A 26 -11.90 -19.71 57.94
C LEU A 26 -10.49 -19.78 58.57
N HIS A 27 -9.77 -20.85 58.29
CA HIS A 27 -8.38 -21.10 58.70
C HIS A 27 -7.48 -20.93 57.49
N VAL A 28 -6.26 -20.42 57.70
CA VAL A 28 -5.37 -20.01 56.63
C VAL A 28 -4.04 -20.77 56.74
N ASP A 29 -3.57 -21.25 55.60
CA ASP A 29 -2.26 -21.88 55.43
C ASP A 29 -1.11 -20.91 55.73
N GLY A 30 -0.29 -21.25 56.73
CA GLY A 30 0.74 -20.38 57.31
C GLY A 30 0.30 -19.57 58.55
N GLY A 31 -0.92 -19.75 59.04
CA GLY A 31 -1.42 -19.08 60.25
C GLY A 31 -1.84 -17.62 60.03
N TRP A 32 -2.34 -16.97 61.09
CA TRP A 32 -2.84 -15.58 61.03
C TRP A 32 -1.73 -14.55 60.76
N ASP A 33 -0.49 -14.87 61.14
CA ASP A 33 0.72 -14.07 60.87
C ASP A 33 1.52 -14.56 59.65
N GLY A 34 0.93 -15.47 58.87
CA GLY A 34 1.56 -16.05 57.70
C GLY A 34 1.87 -15.02 56.61
N GLU A 35 2.99 -15.22 55.94
CA GLU A 35 3.48 -14.33 54.88
C GLU A 35 2.49 -14.21 53.69
N ASN A 36 1.69 -15.25 53.44
CA ASN A 36 0.65 -15.28 52.41
C ASN A 36 -0.42 -14.19 52.59
N LEU A 37 -0.87 -13.92 53.82
CA LEU A 37 -1.87 -12.88 54.13
C LEU A 37 -1.27 -11.48 53.94
N ARG A 38 0.01 -11.30 54.30
CA ARG A 38 0.74 -10.04 54.10
C ARG A 38 0.96 -9.77 52.62
N ILE A 39 1.28 -10.78 51.82
CA ILE A 39 1.38 -10.68 50.36
C ILE A 39 0.04 -10.28 49.75
N LEU A 40 -1.07 -10.90 50.18
CA LEU A 40 -2.41 -10.57 49.70
C LEU A 40 -2.81 -9.13 50.04
N ALA A 41 -2.53 -8.67 51.26
CA ALA A 41 -2.77 -7.28 51.67
C ALA A 41 -1.94 -6.30 50.82
N ARG A 42 -0.66 -6.62 50.54
CA ARG A 42 0.18 -5.83 49.63
C ARG A 42 -0.39 -5.78 48.21
N ARG A 43 -0.94 -6.88 47.70
CA ARG A 43 -1.59 -6.94 46.38
C ARG A 43 -2.82 -6.02 46.31
N ILE A 44 -3.67 -6.01 47.34
CA ILE A 44 -4.84 -5.13 47.42
C ILE A 44 -4.41 -3.66 47.47
N CYS A 45 -3.39 -3.33 48.27
CA CYS A 45 -2.86 -1.97 48.33
C CYS A 45 -2.17 -1.51 47.04
N ARG A 46 -1.75 -2.42 46.15
CA ARG A 46 -1.11 -2.08 44.86
C ARG A 46 -2.15 -1.78 43.77
N LYS A 47 -3.31 -2.43 43.76
CA LYS A 47 -4.42 -2.17 42.80
C LYS A 47 -5.12 -0.81 43.02
N ARG A 48 -4.46 0.16 43.64
CA ARG A 48 -5.00 1.50 43.90
C ARG A 48 -5.22 2.23 42.57
N SER A 49 -6.47 2.53 42.23
CA SER A 49 -6.76 3.69 41.39
C SER A 49 -6.81 4.92 42.30
N ASN A 50 -6.37 6.09 41.83
CA ASN A 50 -6.26 7.36 42.58
C ASN A 50 -7.58 7.92 43.18
N LYS A 51 -8.68 7.15 43.27
CA LYS A 51 -9.95 7.58 43.85
C LYS A 51 -10.09 7.08 45.31
N LYS A 52 -10.18 8.05 46.23
CA LYS A 52 -10.23 8.01 47.71
C LYS A 52 -11.21 7.01 48.39
N PHE A 53 -11.89 6.10 47.70
CA PHE A 53 -12.98 5.28 48.28
C PHE A 53 -13.14 3.85 47.71
N THR A 54 -12.05 3.17 47.30
CA THR A 54 -12.13 1.81 46.73
C THR A 54 -11.63 0.67 47.62
N ASN A 55 -11.10 0.94 48.82
CA ASN A 55 -10.41 -0.09 49.64
C ASN A 55 -11.32 -1.27 50.01
N MET A 56 -12.55 -1.01 50.45
CA MET A 56 -13.50 -2.07 50.83
C MET A 56 -14.02 -2.85 49.62
N LEU A 57 -14.23 -2.19 48.48
CA LEU A 57 -14.66 -2.83 47.24
C LEU A 57 -13.55 -3.73 46.66
N ALA A 58 -12.31 -3.25 46.65
CA ALA A 58 -11.14 -4.03 46.23
C ALA A 58 -10.90 -5.24 47.16
N LEU A 59 -11.05 -5.05 48.47
CA LEU A 59 -10.98 -6.12 49.46
C LEU A 59 -12.07 -7.18 49.23
N GLN A 60 -13.31 -6.75 49.02
CA GLN A 60 -14.43 -7.65 48.73
C GLN A 60 -14.22 -8.44 47.43
N ALA A 61 -13.79 -7.78 46.36
CA ALA A 61 -13.52 -8.42 45.08
C ALA A 61 -12.41 -9.47 45.17
N VAL A 62 -11.31 -9.16 45.88
CA VAL A 62 -10.22 -10.11 46.09
C VAL A 62 -10.67 -11.28 46.97
N LEU A 63 -11.43 -11.04 48.04
CA LEU A 63 -11.99 -12.11 48.87
C LEU A 63 -12.94 -13.01 48.08
N GLU A 64 -13.79 -12.43 47.22
CA GLU A 64 -14.67 -13.21 46.35
C GLU A 64 -13.87 -14.09 45.39
N GLN A 65 -12.77 -13.57 44.82
CA GLN A 65 -11.88 -14.34 43.97
C GLN A 65 -11.21 -15.50 44.72
N VAL A 66 -10.76 -15.27 45.97
CA VAL A 66 -10.21 -16.32 46.85
C VAL A 66 -11.28 -17.40 47.13
N MET A 67 -12.52 -17.01 47.44
CA MET A 67 -13.62 -17.96 47.66
C MET A 67 -13.94 -18.77 46.39
N ARG A 68 -13.95 -18.14 45.20
CA ARG A 68 -14.18 -18.83 43.92
C ARG A 68 -13.08 -19.86 43.64
N ARG A 69 -11.81 -19.56 43.96
CA ARG A 69 -10.69 -20.50 43.84
C ARG A 69 -10.83 -21.68 44.78
N GLN A 70 -11.20 -21.42 46.03
CA GLN A 70 -11.47 -22.47 47.02
C GLN A 70 -12.61 -23.39 46.55
N ALA A 71 -13.71 -22.83 46.08
CA ALA A 71 -14.83 -23.60 45.52
C ALA A 71 -14.39 -24.46 44.32
N SER A 72 -13.59 -23.90 43.41
CA SER A 72 -13.06 -24.61 42.24
C SER A 72 -12.14 -25.78 42.63
N ARG A 73 -11.29 -25.60 43.65
CA ARG A 73 -10.44 -26.66 44.22
C ARG A 73 -11.30 -27.78 44.81
N LEU A 74 -12.26 -27.45 45.67
CA LEU A 74 -13.13 -28.42 46.33
C LEU A 74 -13.97 -29.22 45.32
N CYS A 75 -14.50 -28.57 44.28
CA CYS A 75 -15.22 -29.23 43.18
C CYS A 75 -14.34 -30.18 42.35
N ARG A 76 -13.04 -29.86 42.15
CA ARG A 76 -12.10 -30.77 41.46
C ARG A 76 -11.74 -31.97 42.33
N SER A 77 -11.55 -31.77 43.63
CA SER A 77 -11.25 -32.84 44.58
C SER A 77 -12.41 -33.85 44.74
N SER A 78 -13.67 -33.43 44.55
CA SER A 78 -14.82 -34.35 44.63
C SER A 78 -15.08 -35.17 43.36
N ARG A 79 -14.49 -34.80 42.21
CA ARG A 79 -14.73 -35.45 40.90
C ARG A 79 -13.66 -36.49 40.49
N GLY A 80 -12.56 -36.62 41.23
CA GLY A 80 -11.47 -37.55 40.92
C GLY A 80 -11.66 -38.96 41.51
N VAL A 81 -11.19 -39.99 40.79
CA VAL A 81 -11.25 -41.42 41.17
C VAL A 81 -10.56 -41.74 42.53
N ALA A 82 -9.70 -40.83 43.02
CA ALA A 82 -9.03 -40.93 44.32
C ALA A 82 -9.92 -40.58 45.54
N ALA A 83 -11.17 -40.13 45.33
CA ALA A 83 -12.09 -39.72 46.40
C ALA A 83 -12.63 -40.87 47.29
N ARG A 84 -12.18 -42.12 47.09
CA ARG A 84 -12.58 -43.29 47.90
C ARG A 84 -11.70 -43.56 49.12
N ARG A 85 -10.65 -42.76 49.40
CA ARG A 85 -9.86 -42.87 50.64
C ARG A 85 -9.99 -41.61 51.50
N GLU A 86 -10.87 -41.72 52.49
CA GLU A 86 -10.91 -41.05 53.80
C GLU A 86 -10.00 -39.82 53.99
N THR A 87 -10.43 -38.66 53.51
CA THR A 87 -10.16 -37.39 54.19
C THR A 87 -11.33 -36.43 53.90
N PRO A 88 -12.05 -35.92 54.91
CA PRO A 88 -13.13 -34.97 54.69
C PRO A 88 -12.57 -33.67 54.08
N SER A 89 -13.16 -33.22 52.98
CA SER A 89 -12.83 -31.95 52.33
C SER A 89 -12.96 -30.81 53.36
N ASN A 90 -11.85 -30.16 53.73
CA ASN A 90 -11.88 -29.10 54.72
C ASN A 90 -12.38 -27.78 54.11
N TYR A 91 -13.70 -27.58 54.15
CA TYR A 91 -14.40 -26.38 53.67
C TYR A 91 -13.98 -25.09 54.39
N HIS A 92 -13.33 -25.21 55.56
CA HIS A 92 -12.94 -24.08 56.38
C HIS A 92 -11.46 -23.73 56.23
N PHE A 93 -10.70 -24.39 55.34
CA PHE A 93 -9.26 -24.17 55.19
C PHE A 93 -8.88 -23.57 53.82
N LEU A 94 -8.21 -22.42 53.84
CA LEU A 94 -7.67 -21.71 52.69
C LEU A 94 -6.19 -22.06 52.52
N THR A 95 -5.84 -22.64 51.38
CA THR A 95 -4.46 -22.99 51.01
C THR A 95 -3.71 -21.80 50.42
N LYS A 96 -2.37 -21.87 50.34
CA LYS A 96 -1.55 -20.92 49.58
C LYS A 96 -2.08 -20.68 48.14
N PHE A 97 -2.58 -21.75 47.51
CA PHE A 97 -3.18 -21.71 46.17
C PHE A 97 -4.46 -20.86 46.13
N ASP A 98 -5.32 -20.97 47.15
CA ASP A 98 -6.57 -20.22 47.21
C ASP A 98 -6.30 -18.72 47.39
N LEU A 99 -5.31 -18.37 48.23
CA LEU A 99 -4.93 -17.00 48.58
C LEU A 99 -4.21 -16.28 47.43
N LEU A 100 -3.13 -16.87 46.91
CA LEU A 100 -2.24 -16.21 45.94
C LEU A 100 -2.65 -16.50 44.49
N GLY A 101 -3.32 -17.63 44.25
CA GLY A 101 -3.68 -18.14 42.93
C GLY A 101 -2.70 -19.19 42.42
N PRO A 102 -3.04 -19.88 41.32
CA PRO A 102 -2.11 -20.77 40.65
C PRO A 102 -0.84 -20.02 40.24
N ALA A 103 0.30 -20.71 40.24
CA ALA A 103 1.43 -20.24 39.45
C ALA A 103 0.93 -20.07 38.00
N PRO A 104 1.35 -19.02 37.28
CA PRO A 104 1.09 -18.92 35.84
C PRO A 104 1.74 -20.14 35.19
N LEU A 105 0.95 -21.20 35.05
CA LEU A 105 1.34 -22.40 34.33
C LEU A 105 1.51 -21.95 32.89
N ASP A 106 2.60 -22.38 32.29
CA ASP A 106 2.88 -22.08 30.91
C ASP A 106 1.93 -22.88 30.00
N MET A 107 0.69 -22.40 29.89
CA MET A 107 -0.41 -23.06 29.18
C MET A 107 -0.25 -22.95 27.66
N ARG A 108 0.90 -22.45 27.16
CA ARG A 108 1.23 -22.28 25.75
C ARG A 108 0.99 -23.56 24.93
N GLU A 109 1.35 -24.74 25.44
CA GLU A 109 1.15 -26.02 24.72
C GLU A 109 -0.34 -26.42 24.58
N LYS A 110 -1.20 -25.95 25.49
CA LYS A 110 -2.64 -26.26 25.51
C LYS A 110 -3.48 -25.16 24.88
N SER A 111 -2.96 -23.95 24.76
CA SER A 111 -3.65 -22.80 24.18
C SER A 111 -3.89 -22.96 22.68
N GLU A 112 -5.16 -22.96 22.28
CA GLU A 112 -5.55 -22.91 20.86
C GLU A 112 -5.12 -21.58 20.22
N ALA A 113 -5.22 -20.48 20.97
CA ALA A 113 -4.84 -19.15 20.49
C ALA A 113 -3.33 -19.06 20.20
N TRP A 114 -2.50 -19.67 21.05
CA TRP A 114 -1.06 -19.77 20.84
C TRP A 114 -0.70 -20.62 19.61
N LYS A 115 -1.32 -21.80 19.46
CA LYS A 115 -1.14 -22.64 18.26
C LYS A 115 -1.53 -21.91 16.99
N GLN A 116 -2.65 -21.18 17.01
CA GLN A 116 -3.09 -20.37 15.90
C GLN A 116 -2.08 -19.26 15.57
N LEU A 117 -1.57 -18.54 16.57
CA LEU A 117 -0.54 -17.53 16.36
C LEU A 117 0.76 -18.13 15.80
N GLN A 118 1.16 -19.30 16.28
CA GLN A 118 2.34 -20.00 15.78
C GLN A 118 2.20 -20.43 14.32
N SER A 119 0.99 -20.83 13.91
CA SER A 119 0.67 -21.14 12.50
C SER A 119 0.71 -19.92 11.58
N MET A 120 0.62 -18.70 12.11
CA MET A 120 0.73 -17.49 11.29
C MET A 120 2.17 -17.32 10.81
N ILE A 121 2.29 -17.08 9.50
CA ILE A 121 3.57 -16.95 8.80
C ILE A 121 4.21 -15.61 9.15
N GLY A 122 5.50 -15.65 9.52
CA GLY A 122 6.23 -14.46 9.97
C GLY A 122 5.98 -14.13 11.44
N LEU A 123 5.87 -12.83 11.75
CA LEU A 123 5.53 -12.30 13.09
C LEU A 123 6.48 -12.74 14.22
N GLN A 124 7.76 -13.01 13.92
CA GLN A 124 8.73 -13.47 14.91
C GLN A 124 8.86 -12.50 16.09
N GLN A 125 8.79 -11.19 15.82
CA GLN A 125 8.81 -10.17 16.86
C GLN A 125 7.57 -10.26 17.78
N VAL A 126 6.36 -10.54 17.25
CA VAL A 126 5.13 -10.70 18.08
C VAL A 126 5.27 -11.93 18.98
N LYS A 127 5.76 -13.03 18.41
CA LYS A 127 5.94 -14.30 19.13
C LYS A 127 6.90 -14.11 20.30
N LYS A 128 8.06 -13.50 20.03
CA LYS A 128 9.05 -13.15 21.07
C LYS A 128 8.48 -12.23 22.15
N MET A 129 7.71 -11.20 21.76
CA MET A 129 7.07 -10.29 22.71
C MET A 129 6.13 -11.03 23.67
N ILE A 130 5.33 -11.98 23.18
CA ILE A 130 4.44 -12.79 24.02
C ILE A 130 5.26 -13.74 24.90
N ASP A 131 6.36 -14.29 24.39
CA ASP A 131 7.27 -15.10 25.19
C ASP A 131 7.88 -14.28 26.35
N ASP A 132 8.30 -13.04 26.08
CA ASP A 132 8.83 -12.11 27.08
C ASP A 132 7.75 -11.71 28.10
N LEU A 133 6.49 -11.54 27.66
CA LEU A 133 5.35 -11.26 28.53
C LEU A 133 5.05 -12.45 29.46
N ALA A 134 5.07 -13.68 28.93
CA ALA A 134 4.86 -14.90 29.71
C ALA A 134 5.99 -15.11 30.73
N LEU A 135 7.24 -14.90 30.33
CA LEU A 135 8.40 -14.96 31.21
C LEU A 135 8.30 -13.91 32.33
N ARG A 136 7.89 -12.68 32.00
CA ARG A 136 7.69 -11.59 32.96
C ARG A 136 6.54 -11.89 33.92
N ALA A 137 5.43 -12.46 33.44
CA ALA A 137 4.31 -12.87 34.30
C ALA A 137 4.77 -13.91 35.34
N ASN A 138 5.55 -14.92 34.92
CA ASN A 138 6.12 -15.91 35.82
C ASN A 138 7.12 -15.29 36.80
N THR A 139 7.99 -14.42 36.32
CA THR A 139 8.94 -13.68 37.16
C THR A 139 8.22 -12.85 38.22
N ASN A 140 7.13 -12.16 37.84
CA ASN A 140 6.32 -11.36 38.76
C ASN A 140 5.61 -12.20 39.81
N TYR A 141 5.15 -13.40 39.46
CA TYR A 141 4.58 -14.35 40.42
C TYR A 141 5.62 -14.74 41.49
N HIS A 142 6.83 -15.10 41.08
CA HIS A 142 7.90 -15.45 42.02
C HIS A 142 8.35 -14.26 42.88
N ARG A 143 8.48 -13.06 42.28
CA ARG A 143 8.78 -11.82 43.01
C ARG A 143 7.71 -11.51 44.05
N GLU A 144 6.45 -11.74 43.73
CA GLU A 144 5.34 -11.54 44.67
C GLU A 144 5.39 -12.51 45.85
N ILE A 145 5.70 -13.79 45.61
CA ILE A 145 5.93 -14.77 46.68
C ILE A 145 7.10 -14.36 47.58
N GLN A 146 8.15 -13.76 47.00
CA GLN A 146 9.31 -13.24 47.74
C GLN A 146 9.05 -11.86 48.38
N GLY A 147 7.83 -11.33 48.27
CA GLY A 147 7.48 -10.03 48.82
C GLY A 147 8.06 -8.81 48.08
N LEU A 148 8.75 -9.02 46.97
CA LEU A 148 9.33 -7.99 46.12
C LEU A 148 8.24 -7.26 45.29
N PRO A 149 8.50 -6.02 44.83
CA PRO A 149 7.63 -5.37 43.87
C PRO A 149 7.70 -6.07 42.50
N PRO A 150 6.57 -6.27 41.80
CA PRO A 150 6.57 -6.77 40.44
C PRO A 150 7.31 -5.79 39.52
N ILE A 151 7.85 -6.30 38.43
CA ILE A 151 8.39 -5.49 37.34
C ILE A 151 7.18 -4.90 36.60
N GLU A 152 7.12 -3.58 36.57
CA GLU A 152 6.00 -2.81 36.03
C GLU A 152 6.13 -2.69 34.50
N THR A 153 5.05 -3.01 33.78
CA THR A 153 4.94 -2.80 32.33
C THR A 153 3.51 -2.52 31.94
N SER A 154 3.32 -1.63 30.97
CA SER A 154 2.03 -1.43 30.32
C SER A 154 1.64 -2.62 29.46
N LEU A 155 0.35 -2.95 29.44
CA LEU A 155 -0.23 -3.93 28.52
C LEU A 155 -0.76 -3.29 27.23
N ASN A 156 -0.70 -1.96 27.14
CA ASN A 156 -1.17 -1.17 26.01
C ASN A 156 -0.16 -1.20 24.87
N TRP A 157 -0.64 -1.40 23.65
CA TRP A 157 0.22 -1.52 22.46
C TRP A 157 -0.28 -0.64 21.32
N VAL A 158 0.66 -0.24 20.47
CA VAL A 158 0.37 0.39 19.17
C VAL A 158 0.85 -0.54 18.07
N PHE A 159 -0.05 -0.94 17.17
CA PHE A 159 0.24 -1.82 16.04
C PHE A 159 0.29 -0.98 14.76
N LEU A 160 1.49 -0.83 14.22
CA LEU A 160 1.78 -0.04 13.04
C LEU A 160 2.05 -0.94 11.84
N GLY A 161 1.43 -0.66 10.70
CA GLY A 161 1.89 -1.26 9.45
C GLY A 161 0.88 -1.24 8.31
N PRO A 162 1.26 -1.75 7.13
CA PRO A 162 0.43 -1.76 5.93
C PRO A 162 -0.87 -2.58 6.09
N PRO A 163 -1.87 -2.38 5.23
CA PRO A 163 -3.14 -3.10 5.31
C PRO A 163 -2.94 -4.59 5.00
N GLY A 164 -3.82 -5.42 5.56
CA GLY A 164 -3.82 -6.88 5.34
C GLY A 164 -2.59 -7.65 5.83
N THR A 165 -1.80 -7.07 6.72
CA THR A 165 -0.71 -7.72 7.48
C THR A 165 -1.21 -8.52 8.70
N GLY A 166 -2.53 -8.54 8.93
CA GLY A 166 -3.15 -9.32 10.00
C GLY A 166 -3.19 -8.65 11.38
N LYS A 167 -2.98 -7.32 11.48
CA LYS A 167 -2.98 -6.55 12.74
C LYS A 167 -4.18 -6.88 13.64
N THR A 168 -5.39 -6.76 13.11
CA THR A 168 -6.64 -7.02 13.85
C THR A 168 -6.76 -8.49 14.25
N THR A 169 -6.27 -9.42 13.43
CA THR A 169 -6.24 -10.85 13.76
C THR A 169 -5.28 -11.14 14.91
N VAL A 170 -4.07 -10.58 14.85
CA VAL A 170 -3.05 -10.72 15.91
C VAL A 170 -3.53 -10.10 17.22
N ALA A 171 -4.14 -8.91 17.17
CA ALA A 171 -4.70 -8.25 18.34
C ALA A 171 -5.76 -9.10 19.05
N ARG A 172 -6.65 -9.77 18.29
CA ARG A 172 -7.63 -10.71 18.86
C ARG A 172 -6.98 -11.92 19.52
N LEU A 173 -5.95 -12.49 18.90
CA LEU A 173 -5.22 -13.63 19.47
C LEU A 173 -4.44 -13.24 20.72
N TYR A 174 -3.79 -12.08 20.68
CA TYR A 174 -3.07 -11.51 21.81
C TYR A 174 -3.99 -11.35 23.02
N GLY A 175 -5.21 -10.81 22.84
CA GLY A 175 -6.17 -10.66 23.92
C GLY A 175 -6.58 -11.97 24.60
N LYS A 176 -6.72 -13.04 23.83
CA LYS A 176 -6.97 -14.38 24.38
C LYS A 176 -5.77 -14.91 25.17
N ILE A 177 -4.56 -14.74 24.62
CA ILE A 177 -3.34 -15.25 25.25
C ILE A 177 -3.05 -14.54 26.58
N ILE A 178 -3.20 -13.22 26.66
CA ILE A 178 -2.96 -12.49 27.91
C ILE A 178 -4.00 -12.79 28.99
N ALA A 179 -5.23 -13.13 28.60
CA ALA A 179 -6.25 -13.62 29.54
C ALA A 179 -5.90 -15.02 30.06
N GLU A 180 -5.40 -15.91 29.20
CA GLU A 180 -4.92 -17.24 29.60
C GLU A 180 -3.70 -17.17 30.53
N LEU A 181 -2.82 -16.16 30.33
CA LEU A 181 -1.71 -15.86 31.24
C LEU A 181 -2.17 -15.23 32.58
N GLY A 182 -3.45 -14.88 32.71
CA GLY A 182 -4.03 -14.30 33.93
C GLY A 182 -3.70 -12.83 34.13
N LEU A 183 -3.30 -12.11 33.08
CA LEU A 183 -3.01 -10.67 33.13
C LEU A 183 -4.26 -9.80 33.06
N ILE A 184 -5.34 -10.31 32.45
CA ILE A 184 -6.67 -9.69 32.42
C ILE A 184 -7.76 -10.69 32.84
N SER A 185 -8.90 -10.19 33.32
CA SER A 185 -10.00 -11.00 33.85
C SER A 185 -10.76 -11.80 32.79
N SER A 186 -10.90 -11.30 31.57
CA SER A 186 -11.60 -11.95 30.46
C SER A 186 -10.82 -11.81 29.15
N GLY A 187 -10.82 -12.88 28.35
CA GLY A 187 -10.27 -12.87 26.98
C GLY A 187 -11.20 -12.28 25.94
N ASP A 188 -12.31 -11.66 26.35
CA ASP A 188 -13.24 -10.99 25.45
C ASP A 188 -12.55 -9.80 24.78
N VAL A 189 -12.73 -9.71 23.46
CA VAL A 189 -12.14 -8.66 22.64
C VAL A 189 -13.25 -7.77 22.09
N VAL A 190 -13.19 -6.49 22.43
CA VAL A 190 -14.11 -5.46 21.93
C VAL A 190 -13.41 -4.72 20.80
N LEU A 191 -13.90 -4.90 19.58
CA LEU A 191 -13.43 -4.16 18.41
C LEU A 191 -14.27 -2.88 18.25
N LYS A 192 -13.61 -1.73 18.12
CA LYS A 192 -14.25 -0.43 17.87
C LYS A 192 -13.53 0.30 16.75
N ASN A 193 -14.32 1.04 15.97
CA ASN A 193 -13.83 1.95 14.95
C ASN A 193 -13.97 3.40 15.44
N PRO A 194 -13.25 4.37 14.85
CA PRO A 194 -13.32 5.78 15.23
C PRO A 194 -14.75 6.34 15.20
N SER A 195 -15.59 5.87 14.27
CA SER A 195 -17.00 6.22 14.18
C SER A 195 -17.84 5.83 15.41
N ASP A 196 -17.43 4.80 16.16
CA ASP A 196 -18.14 4.39 17.38
C ASP A 196 -17.91 5.37 18.54
N PHE A 197 -16.81 6.14 18.49
CA PHE A 197 -16.46 7.12 19.51
C PHE A 197 -17.02 8.50 19.20
N ILE A 198 -17.14 8.86 17.92
CA ILE A 198 -17.52 10.20 17.49
C ILE A 198 -19.05 10.37 17.59
N GLY A 199 -19.49 11.23 18.50
CA GLY A 199 -20.89 11.60 18.67
C GLY A 199 -21.32 12.75 17.76
N GLN A 200 -22.64 12.85 17.51
CA GLN A 200 -23.26 13.93 16.74
C GLN A 200 -23.25 15.28 17.48
N TYR A 201 -23.16 15.27 18.81
CA TYR A 201 -23.19 16.46 19.67
C TYR A 201 -21.87 16.66 20.42
N ILE A 202 -21.53 17.93 20.71
CA ILE A 202 -20.36 18.29 21.53
C ILE A 202 -20.49 17.64 22.92
N GLY A 203 -19.43 17.00 23.41
CA GLY A 203 -19.41 16.27 24.67
C GLY A 203 -19.95 14.83 24.61
N GLN A 204 -20.79 14.48 23.60
CA GLN A 204 -21.27 13.11 23.42
C GLN A 204 -20.12 12.14 23.15
N SER A 205 -19.10 12.57 22.40
CA SER A 205 -17.92 11.75 22.13
C SER A 205 -17.16 11.34 23.41
N GLU A 206 -17.09 12.23 24.40
CA GLU A 206 -16.43 11.95 25.69
C GLU A 206 -17.23 10.94 26.52
N VAL A 207 -18.56 11.07 26.51
CA VAL A 207 -19.48 10.14 27.18
C VAL A 207 -19.37 8.75 26.55
N ASN A 208 -19.48 8.67 25.22
CA ASN A 208 -19.35 7.40 24.48
C ASN A 208 -17.99 6.73 24.76
N THR A 209 -16.91 7.51 24.74
CA THR A 209 -15.57 7.01 25.05
C THR A 209 -15.49 6.47 26.48
N THR A 210 -16.05 7.19 27.44
CA THR A 210 -16.06 6.76 28.86
C THR A 210 -16.89 5.49 29.06
N GLU A 211 -18.02 5.35 28.37
CA GLU A 211 -18.85 4.13 28.40
C GLU A 211 -18.15 2.92 27.77
N ILE A 212 -17.50 3.12 26.61
CA ILE A 212 -16.70 2.08 25.94
C ILE A 212 -15.57 1.63 26.87
N LEU A 213 -14.89 2.57 27.53
CA LEU A 213 -13.83 2.24 28.49
C LEU A 213 -14.38 1.46 29.69
N ARG A 214 -15.48 1.89 30.31
CA ARG A 214 -16.12 1.13 31.41
C ARG A 214 -16.50 -0.30 31.00
N ASN A 215 -17.08 -0.47 29.81
CA ASN A 215 -17.48 -1.78 29.30
C ASN A 215 -16.29 -2.69 28.92
N THR A 216 -15.09 -2.14 28.83
CA THR A 216 -13.84 -2.86 28.51
C THR A 216 -12.97 -3.11 29.74
N GLU A 217 -13.45 -2.80 30.95
CA GLU A 217 -12.82 -3.30 32.18
C GLU A 217 -12.80 -4.83 32.20
N GLY A 218 -11.63 -5.39 32.45
CA GLY A 218 -11.36 -6.82 32.39
C GLY A 218 -11.18 -7.39 30.99
N LYS A 219 -11.20 -6.57 29.93
CA LYS A 219 -11.23 -7.00 28.52
C LYS A 219 -10.16 -6.32 27.68
N VAL A 220 -10.06 -6.74 26.42
CA VAL A 220 -9.20 -6.08 25.42
C VAL A 220 -10.02 -5.16 24.53
N LEU A 221 -9.62 -3.89 24.44
CA LEU A 221 -10.18 -2.92 23.50
C LEU A 221 -9.24 -2.75 22.32
N ILE A 222 -9.71 -3.05 21.12
CA ILE A 222 -9.00 -2.77 19.87
C ILE A 222 -9.67 -1.57 19.21
N ILE A 223 -8.90 -0.51 18.97
CA ILE A 223 -9.30 0.62 18.15
C ILE A 223 -8.65 0.45 16.78
N ASP A 224 -9.43 -0.02 15.80
CA ASP A 224 -8.92 -0.15 14.43
C ASP A 224 -8.84 1.22 13.76
N ASP A 225 -7.85 1.42 12.89
CA ASP A 225 -7.62 2.70 12.20
C ASP A 225 -7.65 3.94 13.13
N ALA A 226 -7.00 3.83 14.29
CA ALA A 226 -6.96 4.85 15.34
C ALA A 226 -6.46 6.22 14.85
N HIS A 227 -5.64 6.25 13.80
CA HIS A 227 -5.18 7.48 13.16
C HIS A 227 -6.33 8.36 12.65
N MET A 228 -7.51 7.81 12.32
CA MET A 228 -8.66 8.62 11.88
C MET A 228 -9.33 9.39 13.03
N LEU A 229 -8.96 9.14 14.29
CA LEU A 229 -9.29 10.01 15.41
C LEU A 229 -8.57 11.36 15.32
N TYR A 230 -7.73 11.56 14.32
CA TYR A 230 -7.14 12.84 13.98
C TYR A 230 -7.15 13.03 12.47
N GLN A 231 -7.64 14.17 12.00
CA GLN A 231 -7.44 14.60 10.63
C GLN A 231 -6.53 15.82 10.68
N GLY A 232 -5.38 15.74 10.00
CA GLY A 232 -4.36 16.79 10.02
C GLY A 232 -4.90 18.16 9.64
N SER A 233 -4.17 19.21 10.02
CA SER A 233 -4.54 20.63 9.84
C SER A 233 -4.61 21.12 8.39
N SER A 234 -4.59 20.23 7.39
CA SER A 234 -4.54 20.59 5.97
C SER A 234 -5.89 21.03 5.37
N HIS A 235 -7.00 20.85 6.08
CA HIS A 235 -8.29 21.45 5.75
C HIS A 235 -8.78 22.23 6.97
N GLY A 236 -9.14 23.50 6.78
CA GLY A 236 -9.41 24.48 7.84
C GLY A 236 -10.29 23.93 8.96
N SER A 237 -10.07 24.48 10.16
CA SER A 237 -10.71 24.12 11.43
C SER A 237 -12.21 23.80 11.28
N ASN A 238 -12.54 22.53 11.13
CA ASN A 238 -13.91 22.06 11.10
C ASN A 238 -14.33 21.63 12.51
N LEU A 239 -15.61 21.81 12.85
CA LEU A 239 -16.20 21.36 14.13
C LEU A 239 -15.96 19.86 14.41
N SER A 240 -15.72 19.05 13.37
CA SER A 240 -15.38 17.63 13.47
C SER A 240 -14.11 17.36 14.28
N ASP A 241 -13.15 18.28 14.32
CA ASP A 241 -11.89 18.07 15.03
C ASP A 241 -12.05 18.26 16.53
N SER A 242 -12.96 19.12 16.98
CA SER A 242 -13.30 19.26 18.41
C SER A 242 -13.92 17.98 18.96
N HIS A 243 -14.82 17.34 18.19
CA HIS A 243 -15.47 16.08 18.59
C HIS A 243 -14.46 14.93 18.69
N ARG A 244 -13.46 14.91 17.83
CA ARG A 244 -12.39 13.90 17.80
C ARG A 244 -11.34 14.14 18.87
N LEU A 245 -10.95 15.39 19.11
CA LEU A 245 -10.00 15.74 20.16
C LEU A 245 -10.57 15.38 21.55
N GLY A 246 -11.88 15.59 21.76
CA GLY A 246 -12.57 15.15 22.98
C GLY A 246 -12.48 13.63 23.22
N VAL A 247 -12.48 12.80 22.16
CA VAL A 247 -12.22 11.35 22.29
C VAL A 247 -10.82 11.08 22.83
N VAL A 248 -9.81 11.76 22.26
CA VAL A 248 -8.41 11.59 22.67
C VAL A 248 -8.20 12.05 24.12
N ASP A 249 -8.79 13.18 24.50
CA ASP A 249 -8.71 13.72 25.85
C ASP A 249 -9.41 12.79 26.85
N ALA A 250 -10.59 12.27 26.51
CA ALA A 250 -11.30 11.29 27.33
C ALA A 250 -10.52 9.97 27.45
N LEU A 251 -9.84 9.50 26.39
CA LEU A 251 -8.95 8.35 26.45
C LEU A 251 -7.78 8.63 27.41
N VAL A 252 -7.06 9.74 27.25
CA VAL A 252 -5.90 10.09 28.09
C VAL A 252 -6.30 10.29 29.56
N ALA A 253 -7.48 10.85 29.83
CA ALA A 253 -7.98 11.09 31.18
C ALA A 253 -8.40 9.80 31.90
N ASN A 254 -8.97 8.83 31.19
CA ASN A 254 -9.47 7.58 31.75
C ASN A 254 -8.49 6.40 31.66
N ILE A 255 -7.42 6.53 30.88
CA ILE A 255 -6.33 5.56 30.81
C ILE A 255 -5.25 5.98 31.78
N SER A 256 -5.07 5.21 32.85
CA SER A 256 -3.95 5.40 33.76
C SER A 256 -2.81 4.46 33.34
N SER A 257 -1.58 4.97 33.18
CA SER A 257 -0.39 4.09 33.03
C SER A 257 -0.07 3.34 34.34
N THR A 258 -0.99 3.26 35.30
CA THR A 258 -0.68 2.66 36.59
C THR A 258 -0.63 1.14 36.49
N PRO A 259 0.37 0.50 37.11
CA PRO A 259 0.55 -0.95 37.06
C PRO A 259 -0.68 -1.70 37.59
N GLY A 260 -1.08 -2.76 36.87
CA GLY A 260 -2.16 -3.65 37.31
C GLY A 260 -3.57 -3.21 36.93
N GLU A 261 -3.72 -2.28 35.98
CA GLU A 261 -4.98 -2.10 35.27
C GLU A 261 -5.40 -3.42 34.62
N ASP A 262 -6.63 -3.85 34.93
CA ASP A 262 -7.27 -5.03 34.37
C ASP A 262 -7.83 -4.68 32.97
N ARG A 263 -7.02 -4.12 32.08
CA ARG A 263 -7.43 -3.70 30.73
C ARG A 263 -6.23 -3.68 29.80
N CYS A 264 -6.44 -4.06 28.54
CA CYS A 264 -5.46 -3.89 27.47
C CYS A 264 -6.09 -3.09 26.33
N ILE A 265 -5.43 -2.02 25.89
CA ILE A 265 -5.85 -1.21 24.74
C ILE A 265 -4.82 -1.35 23.62
N ILE A 266 -5.30 -1.67 22.41
CA ILE A 266 -4.49 -1.80 21.22
C ILE A 266 -4.95 -0.79 20.17
N LEU A 267 -4.03 0.08 19.74
CA LEU A 267 -4.29 1.07 18.68
C LEU A 267 -3.68 0.57 17.36
N ASN A 268 -4.50 0.33 16.34
CA ASN A 268 -4.01 -0.03 15.00
C ASN A 268 -3.93 1.21 14.10
N GLY A 269 -2.90 1.29 13.25
CA GLY A 269 -2.87 2.30 12.21
C GLY A 269 -1.68 2.20 11.26
N TYR A 270 -1.61 3.15 10.33
CA TYR A 270 -0.50 3.28 9.39
C TYR A 270 0.66 4.07 10.02
N PRO A 271 1.93 3.70 9.76
CA PRO A 271 3.08 4.29 10.45
C PRO A 271 3.14 5.82 10.37
N ASP A 272 2.96 6.40 9.17
CA ASP A 272 3.12 7.84 8.97
C ASP A 272 1.95 8.63 9.55
N GLN A 273 0.72 8.15 9.33
CA GLN A 273 -0.50 8.78 9.87
C GLN A 273 -0.56 8.68 11.40
N MET A 274 -0.07 7.59 11.99
CA MET A 274 0.02 7.46 13.45
C MET A 274 1.10 8.38 14.03
N LYS A 275 2.24 8.57 13.35
CA LYS A 275 3.23 9.57 13.78
C LYS A 275 2.63 10.97 13.79
N GLU A 276 1.89 11.33 12.74
CA GLU A 276 1.19 12.62 12.67
C GLU A 276 0.16 12.77 13.79
N PHE A 277 -0.69 11.75 13.99
CA PHE A 277 -1.66 11.69 15.07
C PHE A 277 -1.02 11.92 16.44
N PHE A 278 0.07 11.23 16.77
CA PHE A 278 0.73 11.37 18.08
C PHE A 278 1.54 12.66 18.23
N ASN A 279 2.05 13.22 17.14
CA ASN A 279 2.78 14.50 17.16
C ASN A 279 1.83 15.68 17.41
N ASN A 280 0.64 15.63 16.83
CA ASN A 280 -0.23 16.80 16.69
C ASN A 280 -1.54 16.73 17.51
N SER A 281 -1.80 15.63 18.25
CA SER A 281 -2.95 15.50 19.15
C SER A 281 -2.59 15.92 20.59
N ASN A 282 -2.78 15.03 21.57
CA ASN A 282 -2.51 15.28 22.98
C ASN A 282 -1.16 14.67 23.42
N PRO A 283 -0.21 15.45 23.99
CA PRO A 283 1.06 14.93 24.49
C PRO A 283 0.94 13.79 25.51
N GLY A 284 -0.16 13.71 26.24
CA GLY A 284 -0.45 12.65 27.19
C GLY A 284 -0.60 11.27 26.53
N LEU A 285 -1.01 11.22 25.25
CA LEU A 285 -1.18 9.97 24.51
C LEU A 285 0.15 9.22 24.36
N ARG A 286 1.24 9.93 24.05
CA ARG A 286 2.60 9.34 23.94
C ARG A 286 3.09 8.70 25.24
N ARG A 287 2.69 9.26 26.39
CA ARG A 287 3.03 8.71 27.70
C ARG A 287 2.26 7.44 28.03
N ARG A 288 1.03 7.30 27.51
CA ARG A 288 0.18 6.11 27.69
C ARG A 288 0.48 5.01 26.67
N PHE A 289 0.94 5.42 25.49
CA PHE A 289 1.27 4.56 24.35
C PHE A 289 2.62 4.99 23.76
N PRO A 290 3.75 4.48 24.29
CA PRO A 290 5.07 4.80 23.77
C PRO A 290 5.19 4.33 22.31
N LEU A 291 5.33 5.27 21.37
CA LEU A 291 5.50 4.93 19.95
C LEU A 291 6.82 4.17 19.67
N GLU A 292 7.82 4.32 20.54
CA GLU A 292 9.10 3.60 20.45
C GLU A 292 8.94 2.11 20.73
N GLU A 293 7.92 1.73 21.53
CA GLU A 293 7.55 0.34 21.82
C GLU A 293 6.49 -0.18 20.82
N ALA A 294 6.10 0.61 19.82
CA ALA A 294 5.09 0.20 18.85
C ALA A 294 5.55 -1.00 18.03
N PHE A 295 4.62 -1.92 17.77
CA PHE A 295 4.88 -3.09 16.96
C PHE A 295 4.76 -2.76 15.46
N HIS A 296 5.82 -3.02 14.69
CA HIS A 296 5.86 -2.75 13.26
C HIS A 296 5.60 -4.01 12.42
N PHE A 297 4.40 -4.10 11.85
CA PHE A 297 4.05 -5.06 10.82
C PHE A 297 4.67 -4.62 9.48
N GLN A 298 5.50 -5.49 8.91
CA GLN A 298 6.10 -5.30 7.60
C GLN A 298 5.26 -5.97 6.50
N ASN A 299 5.43 -5.53 5.26
CA ASN A 299 4.88 -6.25 4.11
C ASN A 299 5.46 -7.67 4.06
N TYR A 300 4.63 -8.65 3.69
CA TYR A 300 5.10 -10.01 3.51
C TYR A 300 6.04 -10.11 2.32
N SER A 301 7.10 -10.91 2.47
CA SER A 301 7.96 -11.30 1.36
C SER A 301 7.20 -12.21 0.38
N VAL A 302 7.73 -12.34 -0.84
CA VAL A 302 7.12 -13.19 -1.87
C VAL A 302 6.98 -14.64 -1.38
N ASP A 303 7.98 -15.16 -0.68
CA ASP A 303 7.96 -16.51 -0.08
C ASP A 303 6.89 -16.64 1.02
N GLN A 304 6.72 -15.58 1.83
CA GLN A 304 5.67 -15.55 2.85
C GLN A 304 4.28 -15.48 2.22
N LEU A 305 4.11 -14.68 1.15
CA LEU A 305 2.85 -14.61 0.39
C LEU A 305 2.51 -15.96 -0.24
N ALA A 306 3.49 -16.68 -0.79
CA ALA A 306 3.31 -18.04 -1.32
C ALA A 306 2.79 -19.01 -0.24
N LYS A 307 3.41 -19.00 0.95
CA LYS A 307 2.94 -19.81 2.09
C LYS A 307 1.53 -19.43 2.55
N ILE A 308 1.20 -18.13 2.54
CA ILE A 308 -0.14 -17.66 2.91
C ILE A 308 -1.18 -18.11 1.85
N LEU A 309 -0.82 -18.08 0.58
CA LEU A 309 -1.65 -18.58 -0.52
C LEU A 309 -1.95 -20.06 -0.33
N ASP A 310 -0.94 -20.89 -0.05
CA ASP A 310 -1.09 -22.33 0.19
C ASP A 310 -1.99 -22.62 1.41
N LEU A 311 -1.82 -21.86 2.48
CA LEU A 311 -2.64 -21.97 3.69
C LEU A 311 -4.11 -21.64 3.40
N LYS A 312 -4.37 -20.58 2.63
CA LYS A 312 -5.73 -20.17 2.24
C LYS A 312 -6.37 -21.14 1.25
N LEU A 313 -5.61 -21.71 0.32
CA LEU A 313 -6.08 -22.75 -0.60
C LEU A 313 -6.49 -24.02 0.17
N SER A 314 -5.64 -24.46 1.10
CA SER A 314 -5.88 -25.63 1.96
C SER A 314 -7.14 -25.46 2.81
N ARG A 315 -7.33 -24.28 3.43
CA ARG A 315 -8.55 -23.96 4.19
C ARG A 315 -9.80 -23.88 3.31
N GLY A 316 -9.64 -23.48 2.05
CA GLY A 316 -10.72 -23.43 1.06
C GLY A 316 -11.05 -24.78 0.43
N GLY A 317 -10.34 -25.86 0.79
CA GLY A 317 -10.53 -27.19 0.21
C GLY A 317 -10.17 -27.26 -1.27
N MET A 318 -9.33 -26.36 -1.78
CA MET A 318 -8.93 -26.32 -3.18
C MET A 318 -7.44 -26.58 -3.33
N THR A 319 -7.09 -27.26 -4.41
CA THR A 319 -5.70 -27.53 -4.79
C THR A 319 -5.38 -26.77 -6.08
N ALA A 320 -4.14 -26.28 -6.18
CA ALA A 320 -3.63 -25.60 -7.36
C ALA A 320 -2.45 -26.40 -7.93
N THR A 321 -2.33 -26.41 -9.26
CA THR A 321 -1.17 -26.98 -9.96
C THR A 321 0.09 -26.18 -9.65
N ASP A 322 1.27 -26.79 -9.78
CA ASP A 322 2.54 -26.12 -9.47
C ASP A 322 2.81 -24.92 -10.39
N GLU A 323 2.40 -25.03 -11.66
CA GLU A 323 2.43 -23.91 -12.61
C GLU A 323 1.50 -22.77 -12.19
N ALA A 324 0.29 -23.08 -11.71
CA ALA A 324 -0.65 -22.08 -11.23
C ALA A 324 -0.12 -21.34 -10.00
N ARG A 325 0.64 -22.03 -9.12
CA ARG A 325 1.32 -21.39 -7.99
C ARG A 325 2.40 -20.42 -8.45
N LYS A 326 3.22 -20.78 -9.43
CA LYS A 326 4.24 -19.87 -10.00
C LYS A 326 3.58 -18.61 -10.57
N VAL A 327 2.52 -18.77 -11.35
CA VAL A 327 1.77 -17.63 -11.91
C VAL A 327 1.13 -16.77 -10.81
N ALA A 328 0.53 -17.37 -9.79
CA ALA A 328 -0.02 -16.63 -8.66
C ALA A 328 1.05 -15.81 -7.93
N ILE A 329 2.25 -16.38 -7.73
CA ILE A 329 3.40 -15.69 -7.13
C ILE A 329 3.86 -14.52 -8.00
N GLU A 330 3.93 -14.69 -9.32
CA GLU A 330 4.28 -13.59 -10.24
C GLU A 330 3.26 -12.45 -10.19
N VAL A 331 1.97 -12.78 -10.16
CA VAL A 331 0.89 -11.79 -10.04
C VAL A 331 1.00 -11.02 -8.71
N LEU A 332 1.28 -11.73 -7.61
CA LEU A 332 1.46 -11.12 -6.30
C LEU A 332 2.74 -10.26 -6.24
N SER A 333 3.83 -10.68 -6.88
CA SER A 333 5.06 -9.89 -6.97
C SER A 333 4.82 -8.57 -7.72
N ARG A 334 4.05 -8.62 -8.82
CA ARG A 334 3.62 -7.42 -9.56
C ARG A 334 2.68 -6.53 -8.72
N ALA A 335 1.75 -7.13 -7.99
CA ALA A 335 0.84 -6.39 -7.11
C ALA A 335 1.57 -5.70 -5.95
N ARG A 336 2.63 -6.31 -5.41
CA ARG A 336 3.46 -5.74 -4.34
C ARG A 336 4.14 -4.42 -4.73
N ASP A 337 4.40 -4.23 -6.02
CA ASP A 337 5.04 -3.02 -6.54
C ASP A 337 4.03 -1.87 -6.77
N ARG A 338 2.73 -2.12 -6.63
CA ARG A 338 1.66 -1.11 -6.76
C ARG A 338 1.51 -0.27 -5.48
N PRO A 339 1.00 0.97 -5.60
CA PRO A 339 0.59 1.74 -4.43
C PRO A 339 -0.57 1.01 -3.74
N ASN A 340 -0.65 1.10 -2.42
CA ASN A 340 -1.72 0.50 -1.60
C ASN A 340 -1.78 -1.03 -1.62
N PHE A 341 -0.66 -1.72 -1.84
CA PHE A 341 -0.59 -3.18 -1.68
C PHE A 341 -1.09 -3.61 -0.28
N GLY A 342 -2.14 -4.41 -0.27
CA GLY A 342 -2.88 -4.86 0.90
C GLY A 342 -2.49 -6.25 1.39
N ASN A 343 -1.32 -6.79 0.99
CA ASN A 343 -0.76 -8.05 1.51
C ASN A 343 -1.76 -9.22 1.45
N GLY A 344 -2.24 -9.69 2.62
CA GLY A 344 -3.22 -10.77 2.72
C GLY A 344 -4.55 -10.45 2.05
N GLY A 345 -4.93 -9.18 1.98
CA GLY A 345 -6.11 -8.72 1.25
C GLY A 345 -5.97 -8.87 -0.26
N ASP A 346 -4.78 -8.63 -0.82
CA ASP A 346 -4.53 -8.87 -2.25
C ASP A 346 -4.52 -10.37 -2.58
N ILE A 347 -4.09 -11.23 -1.66
CA ILE A 347 -4.25 -12.68 -1.80
C ILE A 347 -5.73 -13.06 -1.82
N ASP A 348 -6.56 -12.46 -0.96
CA ASP A 348 -8.01 -12.72 -0.97
C ASP A 348 -8.65 -12.26 -2.29
N ASN A 349 -8.27 -11.08 -2.78
CA ASN A 349 -8.72 -10.56 -4.07
C ASN A 349 -8.28 -11.47 -5.22
N LEU A 350 -7.03 -11.96 -5.20
CA LEU A 350 -6.51 -12.87 -6.20
C LEU A 350 -7.25 -14.22 -6.19
N LEU A 351 -7.42 -14.83 -5.00
CA LEU A 351 -8.17 -16.08 -4.84
C LEU A 351 -9.64 -15.91 -5.21
N GLY A 352 -10.25 -14.76 -4.91
CA GLY A 352 -11.61 -14.42 -5.31
C GLY A 352 -11.77 -14.40 -6.84
N ARG A 353 -10.85 -13.73 -7.54
CA ARG A 353 -10.80 -13.72 -9.01
C ARG A 353 -10.56 -15.12 -9.58
N ALA A 354 -9.61 -15.88 -9.02
CA ALA A 354 -9.32 -17.23 -9.46
C ALA A 354 -10.51 -18.18 -9.26
N LYS A 355 -11.22 -18.08 -8.13
CA LYS A 355 -12.47 -18.81 -7.89
C LYS A 355 -13.55 -18.48 -8.91
N ALA A 356 -13.71 -17.19 -9.24
CA ALA A 356 -14.68 -16.76 -10.24
C ALA A 356 -14.33 -17.29 -11.65
N ALA A 357 -13.05 -17.24 -12.03
CA ALA A 357 -12.55 -17.79 -13.29
C ALA A 357 -12.73 -19.31 -13.36
N PHE A 358 -12.34 -20.02 -12.29
CA PHE A 358 -12.55 -21.46 -12.14
C PHE A 358 -14.03 -21.83 -12.27
N ASN A 359 -14.93 -21.11 -11.58
CA ASN A 359 -16.38 -21.35 -11.68
C ASN A 359 -16.91 -21.11 -13.10
N LYS A 360 -16.40 -20.10 -13.81
CA LYS A 360 -16.76 -19.81 -15.20
C LYS A 360 -16.31 -20.94 -16.14
N ARG A 361 -15.11 -21.47 -15.93
CA ARG A 361 -14.55 -22.62 -16.66
C ARG A 361 -15.31 -23.91 -16.37
N MET A 362 -15.76 -24.07 -15.13
CA MET A 362 -16.53 -25.23 -14.66
C MET A 362 -18.02 -25.19 -15.03
N LYS A 363 -18.50 -24.08 -15.61
CA LYS A 363 -19.90 -23.93 -15.99
C LYS A 363 -20.26 -24.92 -17.10
N GLY A 364 -21.17 -25.83 -16.81
CA GLY A 364 -21.65 -26.85 -17.76
C GLY A 364 -20.94 -28.21 -17.67
N VAL A 365 -19.99 -28.38 -16.73
CA VAL A 365 -19.31 -29.67 -16.55
C VAL A 365 -19.83 -30.41 -15.33
N THR A 366 -20.27 -31.66 -15.55
CA THR A 366 -20.96 -32.51 -14.58
C THR A 366 -20.02 -33.26 -13.64
N ASP A 367 -18.77 -33.53 -14.06
CA ASP A 367 -17.78 -34.20 -13.23
C ASP A 367 -16.88 -33.19 -12.49
N ARG A 368 -16.99 -33.15 -11.16
CA ARG A 368 -16.32 -32.16 -10.28
C ARG A 368 -15.17 -32.74 -9.47
N GLN A 369 -14.90 -34.05 -9.55
CA GLN A 369 -13.83 -34.67 -8.78
C GLN A 369 -12.45 -34.35 -9.39
N GLY A 370 -11.50 -33.92 -8.55
CA GLY A 370 -10.09 -33.78 -8.94
C GLY A 370 -9.69 -32.52 -9.71
N ARG A 371 -10.56 -31.50 -9.84
CA ARG A 371 -10.23 -30.31 -10.64
C ARG A 371 -9.52 -29.23 -9.84
N MET A 372 -8.25 -29.06 -10.18
CA MET A 372 -7.34 -28.10 -9.59
C MET A 372 -7.47 -26.73 -10.29
N ILE A 373 -7.04 -25.68 -9.59
CA ILE A 373 -6.89 -24.34 -10.18
C ILE A 373 -5.73 -24.38 -11.19
N GLU A 374 -5.98 -23.84 -12.38
CA GLU A 374 -5.02 -23.75 -13.48
C GLU A 374 -4.38 -22.36 -13.57
N PRO A 375 -3.23 -22.21 -14.27
CA PRO A 375 -2.55 -20.92 -14.44
C PRO A 375 -3.45 -19.81 -14.98
N ALA A 376 -4.30 -20.15 -15.97
CA ALA A 376 -5.23 -19.23 -16.61
C ALA A 376 -6.31 -18.67 -15.66
N ASP A 377 -6.62 -19.39 -14.57
CA ASP A 377 -7.58 -18.93 -13.56
C ASP A 377 -7.01 -17.76 -12.74
N PHE A 378 -5.69 -17.75 -12.49
CA PHE A 378 -5.01 -16.66 -11.77
C PHE A 378 -4.68 -15.46 -12.66
N ASP A 379 -4.21 -15.72 -13.87
CA ASP A 379 -3.88 -14.71 -14.86
C ASP A 379 -4.23 -15.23 -16.27
N PRO A 380 -5.29 -14.71 -16.92
CA PRO A 380 -5.62 -15.09 -18.29
C PRO A 380 -4.50 -14.83 -19.30
N GLU A 381 -3.61 -13.87 -18.99
CA GLU A 381 -2.45 -13.49 -19.79
C GLU A 381 -1.14 -14.01 -19.17
N TYR A 382 -1.17 -15.13 -18.44
CA TYR A 382 0.04 -15.71 -17.84
C TYR A 382 1.15 -15.96 -18.88
N ASP A 383 0.76 -16.32 -20.10
CA ASP A 383 1.65 -16.64 -21.22
C ASP A 383 1.97 -15.43 -22.13
N ARG A 384 1.80 -14.21 -21.63
CA ARG A 384 2.05 -12.98 -22.42
C ARG A 384 3.45 -12.89 -23.01
N ALA A 385 4.47 -13.40 -22.31
CA ALA A 385 5.86 -13.34 -22.76
C ALA A 385 6.12 -14.22 -23.99
N SER A 386 5.31 -15.27 -24.23
CA SER A 386 5.41 -16.08 -25.46
C SER A 386 4.49 -15.54 -26.57
N LYS A 387 3.34 -14.94 -26.21
CA LYS A 387 2.39 -14.34 -27.16
C LYS A 387 2.82 -12.95 -27.66
N SER A 388 3.74 -12.28 -26.98
CA SER A 388 4.11 -10.88 -27.23
C SER A 388 4.78 -10.62 -28.57
N SER A 389 5.43 -11.62 -29.20
CA SER A 389 6.08 -11.41 -30.51
C SER A 389 5.10 -10.84 -31.53
N LYS A 390 3.93 -11.46 -31.67
CA LYS A 390 2.94 -11.07 -32.70
C LYS A 390 2.24 -9.74 -32.40
N ALA A 391 1.94 -9.47 -31.13
CA ALA A 391 1.29 -8.21 -30.75
C ALA A 391 2.24 -7.01 -30.87
N CYS A 392 3.49 -7.17 -30.42
CA CYS A 392 4.52 -6.14 -30.56
C CYS A 392 4.84 -5.87 -32.03
N GLU A 393 4.92 -6.89 -32.89
CA GLU A 393 5.15 -6.72 -34.33
C GLU A 393 4.14 -5.76 -34.99
N SER A 394 2.84 -5.88 -34.66
CA SER A 394 1.81 -4.98 -35.18
C SER A 394 1.91 -3.53 -34.66
N LEU A 395 2.47 -3.34 -33.46
CA LEU A 395 2.71 -2.02 -32.90
C LEU A 395 3.95 -1.38 -33.50
N PHE A 396 4.99 -2.17 -33.75
CA PHE A 396 6.22 -1.74 -34.40
C PHE A 396 6.00 -1.33 -35.86
N SER A 397 5.09 -1.99 -36.59
CA SER A 397 4.76 -1.61 -37.98
C SER A 397 4.17 -0.19 -38.11
N THR A 398 3.76 0.43 -37.00
CA THR A 398 3.29 1.83 -36.99
C THR A 398 4.45 2.83 -36.99
N LEU A 399 5.65 2.42 -36.56
CA LEU A 399 6.83 3.28 -36.49
C LEU A 399 7.71 3.12 -37.73
N ILE A 400 7.37 3.83 -38.80
CA ILE A 400 8.13 3.83 -40.05
C ILE A 400 9.48 4.56 -39.84
N GLY A 401 10.60 3.91 -40.22
CA GLY A 401 11.94 4.48 -40.22
C GLY A 401 12.64 4.52 -38.84
N MET A 402 12.21 3.69 -37.89
CA MET A 402 12.71 3.67 -36.51
C MET A 402 13.26 2.29 -36.10
N ASP A 403 13.88 1.59 -37.05
CA ASP A 403 14.33 0.21 -36.89
C ASP A 403 15.36 0.04 -35.76
N HIS A 404 16.21 1.05 -35.53
CA HIS A 404 17.20 1.03 -34.46
C HIS A 404 16.56 1.00 -33.06
N ILE A 405 15.42 1.68 -32.89
CA ILE A 405 14.67 1.69 -31.62
C ILE A 405 13.96 0.36 -31.42
N ILE A 406 13.35 -0.16 -32.49
CA ILE A 406 12.63 -1.44 -32.47
C ILE A 406 13.59 -2.57 -32.11
N THR A 407 14.75 -2.64 -32.79
CA THR A 407 15.80 -3.64 -32.52
C THR A 407 16.23 -3.59 -31.06
N ARG A 408 16.48 -2.39 -30.51
CA ARG A 408 16.88 -2.22 -29.11
C ARG A 408 15.82 -2.71 -28.11
N PHE A 409 14.53 -2.54 -28.40
CA PHE A 409 13.46 -3.06 -27.55
C PHE A 409 13.29 -4.58 -27.67
N GLN A 410 13.50 -5.14 -28.87
CA GLN A 410 13.55 -6.58 -29.08
C GLN A 410 14.73 -7.21 -28.32
N ASP A 411 15.89 -6.57 -28.31
CA ASP A 411 17.06 -7.01 -27.54
C ASP A 411 16.75 -7.10 -26.03
N TYR A 412 16.00 -6.13 -25.49
CA TYR A 412 15.55 -6.18 -24.08
C TYR A 412 14.60 -7.34 -23.82
N GLN A 413 13.68 -7.63 -24.73
CA GLN A 413 12.78 -8.78 -24.61
C GLN A 413 13.55 -10.12 -24.63
N GLN A 414 14.50 -10.26 -25.57
CA GLN A 414 15.33 -11.46 -25.68
C GLN A 414 16.23 -11.63 -24.45
N MET A 415 16.83 -10.54 -23.96
CA MET A 415 17.63 -10.55 -22.74
C MET A 415 16.81 -10.96 -21.51
N ALA A 416 15.61 -10.38 -21.35
CA ALA A 416 14.71 -10.73 -20.25
C ALA A 416 14.29 -12.20 -20.30
N ALA A 417 13.95 -12.72 -21.48
CA ALA A 417 13.60 -14.13 -21.67
C ALA A 417 14.78 -15.05 -21.36
N GLY A 418 15.97 -14.73 -21.86
CA GLY A 418 17.19 -15.52 -21.64
C GLY A 418 17.64 -15.57 -20.17
N MET A 419 17.51 -14.46 -19.43
CA MET A 419 17.82 -14.41 -17.99
C MET A 419 16.82 -15.21 -17.16
N ARG A 420 15.52 -15.16 -17.52
CA ARG A 420 14.46 -15.93 -16.84
C ARG A 420 14.63 -17.44 -16.97
N LEU A 421 15.09 -17.92 -18.12
CA LEU A 421 15.42 -19.34 -18.31
C LEU A 421 16.50 -19.84 -17.35
N ARG A 422 17.30 -18.94 -16.79
CA ARG A 422 18.35 -19.23 -15.80
C ARG A 422 17.97 -18.84 -14.37
N GLU A 423 16.70 -18.52 -14.13
CA GLU A 423 16.17 -18.06 -12.83
C GLU A 423 16.87 -16.80 -12.27
N ILE A 424 17.48 -15.99 -13.15
CA ILE A 424 18.10 -14.71 -12.78
C ILE A 424 17.09 -13.58 -13.00
N ASP A 425 16.95 -12.68 -12.03
CA ASP A 425 16.10 -11.49 -12.18
C ASP A 425 16.67 -10.54 -13.26
N PRO A 426 15.93 -10.26 -14.35
CA PRO A 426 16.40 -9.36 -15.41
C PRO A 426 16.29 -7.87 -15.08
N ARG A 427 15.54 -7.49 -14.04
CA ARG A 427 15.31 -6.08 -13.66
C ARG A 427 16.59 -5.25 -13.48
N PRO A 428 17.71 -5.78 -12.94
CA PRO A 428 18.93 -4.99 -12.77
C PRO A 428 19.64 -4.61 -14.06
N PHE A 429 19.44 -5.35 -15.14
CA PHE A 429 20.18 -5.20 -16.39
C PHE A 429 19.44 -4.37 -17.44
N ILE A 430 18.13 -4.21 -17.27
CA ILE A 430 17.28 -3.45 -18.20
C ILE A 430 17.06 -2.03 -17.66
N PRO A 431 17.26 -0.99 -18.47
CA PRO A 431 17.05 0.38 -18.03
C PRO A 431 15.57 0.68 -17.85
N PHE A 432 15.22 1.33 -16.72
CA PHE A 432 13.86 1.81 -16.42
C PHE A 432 13.71 3.32 -16.65
N THR A 433 14.78 3.99 -17.10
CA THR A 433 14.83 5.44 -17.26
C THR A 433 15.35 5.79 -18.65
N TYR A 434 14.61 6.63 -19.36
CA TYR A 434 14.85 6.95 -20.76
C TYR A 434 14.80 8.46 -21.01
N VAL A 435 15.64 8.94 -21.91
CA VAL A 435 15.57 10.30 -22.47
C VAL A 435 15.26 10.22 -23.95
N PHE A 436 14.12 10.76 -24.37
CA PHE A 436 13.70 10.84 -25.76
C PHE A 436 14.01 12.23 -26.32
N LYS A 437 14.92 12.29 -27.28
CA LYS A 437 15.38 13.54 -27.91
C LYS A 437 14.99 13.58 -29.38
N GLY A 438 14.36 14.65 -29.84
CA GLY A 438 14.23 14.89 -31.28
C GLY A 438 13.20 15.96 -31.65
N PRO A 439 13.05 16.27 -32.95
CA PRO A 439 12.07 17.24 -33.46
C PRO A 439 10.61 16.89 -33.14
N PRO A 440 9.67 17.83 -33.22
CA PRO A 440 8.27 17.55 -32.95
C PRO A 440 7.70 16.62 -34.04
N GLY A 441 6.70 15.81 -33.68
CA GLY A 441 6.03 14.89 -34.62
C GLY A 441 6.88 13.70 -35.08
N THR A 442 7.91 13.31 -34.33
CA THR A 442 8.76 12.14 -34.61
C THR A 442 8.30 10.84 -33.93
N GLY A 443 7.11 10.85 -33.29
CA GLY A 443 6.55 9.64 -32.67
C GLY A 443 7.03 9.32 -31.25
N LYS A 444 7.60 10.29 -30.51
CA LYS A 444 8.04 10.11 -29.11
C LYS A 444 6.93 9.56 -28.19
N THR A 445 5.75 10.18 -28.20
CA THR A 445 4.60 9.76 -27.39
C THR A 445 4.11 8.36 -27.80
N THR A 446 4.07 8.07 -29.11
CA THR A 446 3.71 6.75 -29.64
C THR A 446 4.70 5.68 -29.18
N THR A 447 6.00 5.99 -29.21
CA THR A 447 7.06 5.09 -28.77
C THR A 447 7.01 4.83 -27.26
N ALA A 448 6.59 5.82 -26.45
CA ALA A 448 6.38 5.62 -25.02
C ALA A 448 5.24 4.63 -24.72
N ARG A 449 4.17 4.61 -25.54
CA ARG A 449 3.09 3.62 -25.44
C ARG A 449 3.57 2.21 -25.82
N ILE A 450 4.38 2.11 -26.86
CA ILE A 450 5.02 0.86 -27.26
C ILE A 450 5.94 0.35 -26.15
N LEU A 451 6.75 1.23 -25.56
CA LEU A 451 7.60 0.90 -24.41
C LEU A 451 6.76 0.37 -23.23
N GLY A 452 5.61 0.97 -22.96
CA GLY A 452 4.66 0.49 -21.95
C GLY A 452 4.17 -0.92 -22.22
N GLN A 453 3.80 -1.22 -23.47
CA GLN A 453 3.42 -2.57 -23.88
C GLN A 453 4.59 -3.56 -23.74
N VAL A 454 5.78 -3.20 -24.21
CA VAL A 454 6.98 -4.05 -24.13
C VAL A 454 7.32 -4.40 -22.68
N PHE A 455 7.28 -3.42 -21.78
CA PHE A 455 7.55 -3.65 -20.35
C PHE A 455 6.42 -4.42 -19.63
N TYR A 456 5.18 -4.27 -20.09
CA TYR A 456 4.04 -5.06 -19.62
C TYR A 456 4.15 -6.52 -20.07
N ASP A 457 4.51 -6.76 -21.33
CA ASP A 457 4.72 -8.08 -21.92
C ASP A 457 5.91 -8.79 -21.28
N MET A 458 6.99 -8.06 -21.01
CA MET A 458 8.09 -8.52 -20.18
C MET A 458 7.67 -8.75 -18.73
N GLY A 459 6.46 -8.42 -18.28
CA GLY A 459 6.01 -8.66 -16.90
C GLY A 459 6.69 -7.80 -15.83
N PHE A 460 7.36 -6.70 -16.22
CA PHE A 460 7.92 -5.74 -15.28
C PHE A 460 6.89 -4.73 -14.80
N LEU A 461 6.00 -4.31 -15.69
CA LEU A 461 4.90 -3.42 -15.38
C LEU A 461 3.62 -4.21 -15.18
N SER A 462 2.71 -3.58 -14.44
CA SER A 462 1.45 -4.19 -14.06
C SER A 462 0.31 -3.85 -15.04
N THR A 463 0.50 -2.79 -15.84
CA THR A 463 -0.34 -2.39 -16.97
C THR A 463 0.55 -1.76 -18.05
N ALA A 464 0.09 -1.76 -19.31
CA ALA A 464 0.74 -1.06 -20.43
C ALA A 464 0.40 0.45 -20.50
N GLU A 465 -0.31 0.97 -19.48
CA GLU A 465 -0.80 2.33 -19.46
C GLU A 465 0.36 3.34 -19.29
N VAL A 466 0.29 4.42 -20.07
CA VAL A 466 1.24 5.54 -20.00
C VAL A 466 0.56 6.73 -19.37
N ILE A 467 1.13 7.25 -18.28
CA ILE A 467 0.73 8.53 -17.69
C ILE A 467 1.52 9.62 -18.39
N GLU A 468 0.85 10.35 -19.28
CA GLU A 468 1.39 11.53 -19.93
C GLU A 468 1.21 12.74 -19.00
N CYS A 469 2.30 13.46 -18.72
CA CYS A 469 2.28 14.68 -17.93
C CYS A 469 3.24 15.72 -18.49
N THR A 470 2.99 16.97 -18.15
CA THR A 470 3.83 18.11 -18.49
C THR A 470 4.54 18.65 -17.25
N VAL A 471 5.52 19.52 -17.44
CA VAL A 471 6.22 20.20 -16.35
C VAL A 471 5.27 20.98 -15.43
N THR A 472 4.16 21.50 -15.96
CA THR A 472 3.13 22.22 -15.20
C THR A 472 2.44 21.32 -14.16
N ASP A 473 2.28 20.02 -14.46
CA ASP A 473 1.64 19.06 -13.56
C ASP A 473 2.52 18.71 -12.36
N MET A 474 3.84 18.93 -12.49
CA MET A 474 4.81 18.69 -11.44
C MET A 474 4.99 19.90 -10.51
N ILE A 475 4.82 21.13 -11.04
CA ILE A 475 5.14 22.36 -10.31
C ILE A 475 3.94 22.82 -9.45
N GLY A 476 4.22 23.19 -8.19
CA GLY A 476 3.25 23.77 -7.27
C GLY A 476 2.93 25.23 -7.57
N GLU A 477 1.74 25.69 -7.16
CA GLU A 477 1.38 27.12 -7.20
C GLU A 477 2.03 27.92 -6.05
N TYR A 478 2.40 27.23 -4.96
CA TYR A 478 3.00 27.79 -3.75
C TYR A 478 4.27 27.01 -3.35
N VAL A 479 5.16 27.67 -2.61
CA VAL A 479 6.40 27.06 -2.05
C VAL A 479 6.05 25.86 -1.16
N GLY A 480 6.75 24.74 -1.37
CA GLY A 480 6.54 23.48 -0.64
C GLY A 480 5.41 22.60 -1.19
N HIS A 481 4.68 23.02 -2.23
CA HIS A 481 3.67 22.16 -2.88
C HIS A 481 4.23 21.32 -4.03
N THR A 482 5.41 21.66 -4.57
CA THR A 482 6.02 20.96 -5.70
C THR A 482 6.43 19.54 -5.32
N GLY A 483 7.15 19.36 -4.20
CA GLY A 483 7.54 18.02 -3.73
C GLY A 483 6.35 17.05 -3.60
N PRO A 484 5.28 17.38 -2.84
CA PRO A 484 4.10 16.53 -2.73
C PRO A 484 3.39 16.24 -4.06
N LYS A 485 3.39 17.17 -5.02
CA LYS A 485 2.83 16.93 -6.36
C LYS A 485 3.65 15.88 -7.13
N VAL A 486 4.97 16.00 -7.11
CA VAL A 486 5.89 15.02 -7.73
C VAL A 486 5.71 13.64 -7.11
N ILE A 487 5.63 13.55 -5.77
CA ILE A 487 5.40 12.29 -5.07
C ILE A 487 4.07 11.66 -5.49
N LYS A 488 2.96 12.43 -5.48
CA LYS A 488 1.64 11.92 -5.92
C LYS A 488 1.66 11.43 -7.36
N LEU A 489 2.36 12.12 -8.24
CA LEU A 489 2.49 11.76 -9.65
C LEU A 489 3.31 10.47 -9.83
N LEU A 490 4.41 10.30 -9.08
CA LEU A 490 5.17 9.05 -9.05
C LEU A 490 4.38 7.90 -8.44
N GLU A 491 3.62 8.14 -7.36
CA GLU A 491 2.74 7.15 -6.75
C GLU A 491 1.67 6.67 -7.73
N ARG A 492 1.09 7.58 -8.53
CA ARG A 492 0.15 7.23 -9.60
C ARG A 492 0.81 6.41 -10.71
N ALA A 493 2.09 6.66 -10.99
CA ALA A 493 2.85 5.99 -12.05
C ALA A 493 3.49 4.66 -11.63
N LEU A 494 3.44 4.28 -10.35
CA LEU A 494 3.96 2.99 -9.87
C LEU A 494 3.31 1.81 -10.62
N GLY A 495 4.15 0.96 -11.21
CA GLY A 495 3.71 -0.17 -12.04
C GLY A 495 3.23 0.21 -13.44
N LYS A 496 3.47 1.46 -13.88
CA LYS A 496 3.13 2.04 -15.20
C LYS A 496 4.33 2.78 -15.82
N VAL A 497 4.14 3.37 -17.00
CA VAL A 497 5.11 4.31 -17.60
C VAL A 497 4.72 5.74 -17.26
N LEU A 498 5.67 6.53 -16.77
CA LEU A 498 5.57 7.97 -16.60
C LEU A 498 6.26 8.68 -17.78
N PHE A 499 5.48 9.38 -18.60
CA PHE A 499 5.97 10.15 -19.73
C PHE A 499 5.88 11.66 -19.44
N ILE A 500 7.04 12.29 -19.25
CA ILE A 500 7.15 13.74 -19.02
C ILE A 500 7.49 14.42 -20.34
N ASP A 501 6.50 15.07 -20.95
CA ASP A 501 6.69 15.85 -22.18
C ASP A 501 7.25 17.24 -21.90
N GLU A 502 7.96 17.78 -22.88
CA GLU A 502 8.69 19.06 -22.79
C GLU A 502 9.58 19.19 -21.54
N ALA A 503 10.23 18.10 -21.14
CA ALA A 503 11.03 18.04 -19.91
C ALA A 503 12.16 19.07 -19.86
N TYR A 504 12.66 19.54 -21.02
CA TYR A 504 13.64 20.61 -21.12
C TYR A 504 13.19 21.93 -20.45
N ARG A 505 11.87 22.13 -20.25
CA ARG A 505 11.35 23.31 -19.53
C ARG A 505 11.78 23.34 -18.06
N LEU A 506 12.10 22.19 -17.48
CA LEU A 506 12.71 22.11 -16.14
C LEU A 506 14.12 22.74 -16.09
N ALA A 507 14.81 22.81 -17.24
CA ALA A 507 16.10 23.48 -17.35
C ALA A 507 15.98 24.98 -17.63
N SER A 508 14.78 25.47 -17.99
CA SER A 508 14.58 26.88 -18.32
C SER A 508 14.67 27.71 -17.06
N THR A 509 15.61 28.64 -17.02
CA THR A 509 15.62 29.74 -16.06
C THR A 509 14.42 30.64 -16.35
N PHE A 510 13.31 30.43 -15.65
CA PHE A 510 12.41 31.53 -15.40
C PHE A 510 13.20 32.55 -14.59
N THR A 511 13.42 33.75 -15.14
CA THR A 511 13.99 34.87 -14.40
C THR A 511 13.03 35.24 -13.26
N GLY A 512 13.32 34.80 -12.02
CA GLY A 512 12.52 35.05 -10.82
C GLY A 512 12.32 33.83 -9.91
N ARG A 513 11.33 33.92 -8.98
CA ARG A 513 10.93 32.87 -8.00
C ARG A 513 10.55 31.52 -8.62
N GLY A 514 10.42 31.43 -9.95
CA GLY A 514 10.10 30.19 -10.69
C GLY A 514 11.24 29.15 -10.74
N SER A 515 12.49 29.61 -10.59
CA SER A 515 13.68 28.75 -10.65
C SER A 515 13.74 27.75 -9.49
N SER A 516 13.37 28.16 -8.27
CA SER A 516 13.38 27.29 -7.09
C SER A 516 12.40 26.14 -7.19
N PHE A 517 11.24 26.32 -7.84
CA PHE A 517 10.26 25.24 -8.00
C PHE A 517 10.73 24.16 -8.99
N CYS A 518 11.39 24.54 -10.08
CA CYS A 518 11.91 23.58 -11.05
C CYS A 518 13.05 22.75 -10.44
N GLU A 519 13.93 23.39 -9.67
CA GLU A 519 15.01 22.72 -8.95
C GLU A 519 14.47 21.78 -7.85
N GLU A 520 13.44 22.22 -7.10
CA GLU A 520 12.73 21.39 -6.13
C GLU A 520 12.11 20.15 -6.80
N ALA A 521 11.43 20.32 -7.94
CA ALA A 521 10.83 19.21 -8.69
C ALA A 521 11.87 18.19 -9.16
N ILE A 522 13.01 18.65 -9.71
CA ILE A 522 14.09 17.74 -10.12
C ILE A 522 14.70 17.05 -8.90
N GLY A 523 14.94 17.78 -7.81
CA GLY A 523 15.47 17.24 -6.57
C GLY A 523 14.61 16.11 -6.02
N GLU A 524 13.30 16.34 -5.90
CA GLU A 524 12.36 15.35 -5.41
C GLU A 524 12.21 14.15 -6.37
N LEU A 525 12.21 14.39 -7.69
CA LEU A 525 12.19 13.31 -8.68
C LEU A 525 13.41 12.40 -8.53
N VAL A 526 14.61 12.98 -8.48
CA VAL A 526 15.87 12.22 -8.33
C VAL A 526 15.92 11.50 -6.99
N ASP A 527 15.52 12.14 -5.89
CA ASP A 527 15.47 11.52 -4.57
C ASP A 527 14.50 10.33 -4.55
N CYS A 528 13.28 10.52 -5.06
CA CYS A 528 12.30 9.44 -5.15
C CYS A 528 12.79 8.27 -6.00
N MET A 529 13.50 8.51 -7.11
CA MET A 529 14.07 7.44 -7.93
C MET A 529 15.09 6.55 -7.17
N THR A 530 15.74 7.07 -6.13
CA THR A 530 16.67 6.28 -5.31
C THR A 530 15.98 5.46 -4.23
N LYS A 531 14.77 5.85 -3.81
CA LYS A 531 14.03 5.16 -2.75
C LYS A 531 13.63 3.76 -3.25
N PRO A 532 13.81 2.69 -2.44
CA PRO A 532 13.40 1.31 -2.79
C PRO A 532 11.92 1.16 -3.16
N ARG A 533 11.09 2.13 -2.76
CA ARG A 533 9.67 2.20 -3.09
C ARG A 533 9.42 2.44 -4.58
N TYR A 534 10.29 3.15 -5.29
CA TYR A 534 10.10 3.53 -6.70
C TYR A 534 11.14 2.88 -7.63
N ALA A 535 12.34 2.59 -7.11
CA ALA A 535 13.44 2.05 -7.88
C ALA A 535 13.03 0.75 -8.63
N ARG A 536 13.14 0.78 -9.97
CA ARG A 536 12.82 -0.35 -10.89
C ARG A 536 11.37 -0.87 -10.77
N LYS A 537 10.43 -0.01 -10.37
CA LYS A 537 8.99 -0.33 -10.26
C LYS A 537 8.09 0.52 -11.15
N LEU A 538 8.65 1.53 -11.81
CA LEU A 538 8.01 2.28 -12.88
C LEU A 538 9.06 2.61 -13.94
N VAL A 539 8.60 2.91 -15.16
CA VAL A 539 9.46 3.40 -16.23
C VAL A 539 9.29 4.91 -16.34
N ILE A 540 10.37 5.68 -16.33
CA ILE A 540 10.32 7.15 -16.47
C ILE A 540 10.94 7.55 -17.80
N VAL A 541 10.19 8.30 -18.60
CA VAL A 541 10.61 8.81 -19.91
C VAL A 541 10.57 10.33 -19.89
N LEU A 542 11.72 10.97 -20.09
CA LEU A 542 11.82 12.42 -20.29
C LEU A 542 11.87 12.72 -21.79
N ALA A 543 10.91 13.47 -22.31
CA ALA A 543 10.83 13.80 -23.72
C ALA A 543 11.05 15.30 -23.99
N GLY A 544 11.73 15.62 -25.10
CA GLY A 544 11.94 17.01 -25.50
C GLY A 544 12.72 17.19 -26.81
N TYR A 545 12.97 18.44 -27.16
CA TYR A 545 13.87 18.82 -28.26
C TYR A 545 15.33 18.51 -27.89
N SER A 546 16.14 18.11 -28.87
CA SER A 546 17.52 17.67 -28.65
C SER A 546 18.34 18.70 -27.86
N ASP A 547 18.41 19.93 -28.34
CA ASP A 547 19.19 21.01 -27.71
C ASP A 547 18.72 21.31 -26.28
N GLY A 548 17.39 21.29 -26.06
CA GLY A 548 16.81 21.56 -24.75
C GLY A 548 17.12 20.45 -23.75
N MET A 549 17.05 19.19 -24.19
CA MET A 549 17.34 18.03 -23.34
C MET A 549 18.84 17.92 -23.03
N ASP A 550 19.70 18.25 -23.99
CA ASP A 550 21.15 18.29 -23.76
C ASP A 550 21.49 19.33 -22.70
N ARG A 551 20.89 20.53 -22.74
CA ARG A 551 21.04 21.54 -21.69
C ARG A 551 20.58 21.04 -20.32
N LEU A 552 19.43 20.35 -20.25
CA LEU A 552 18.90 19.78 -19.00
C LEU A 552 19.88 18.78 -18.38
N ILE A 553 20.41 17.86 -19.18
CA ILE A 553 21.33 16.81 -18.74
C ILE A 553 22.68 17.40 -18.30
N HIS A 554 23.20 18.38 -19.03
CA HIS A 554 24.47 19.03 -18.66
C HIS A 554 24.34 19.88 -17.40
N ARG A 555 23.19 20.54 -17.19
CA ARG A 555 22.96 21.43 -16.05
C ARG A 555 22.76 20.67 -14.75
N ASN A 556 22.12 19.50 -14.78
CA ASN A 556 21.79 18.74 -13.56
C ASN A 556 22.53 17.38 -13.51
N PRO A 557 23.58 17.24 -12.68
CA PRO A 557 24.30 15.97 -12.54
C PRO A 557 23.42 14.85 -11.94
N GLY A 558 22.37 15.22 -11.22
CA GLY A 558 21.30 14.35 -10.75
C GLY A 558 20.65 13.59 -11.89
N ILE A 559 20.09 14.31 -12.87
CA ILE A 559 19.46 13.69 -14.04
C ILE A 559 20.47 12.88 -14.86
N ARG A 560 21.66 13.43 -15.13
CA ARG A 560 22.69 12.76 -15.96
C ARG A 560 23.06 11.37 -15.47
N SER A 561 23.19 11.19 -14.16
CA SER A 561 23.60 9.91 -13.58
C SER A 561 22.46 8.90 -13.47
N ARG A 562 21.19 9.33 -13.44
CA ARG A 562 20.03 8.44 -13.25
C ARG A 562 19.27 8.17 -14.56
N PHE A 563 19.56 8.91 -15.61
CA PHE A 563 19.03 8.72 -16.98
C PHE A 563 20.18 8.42 -17.96
N PRO A 564 20.82 7.24 -17.88
CA PRO A 564 21.95 6.90 -18.74
C PRO A 564 21.54 6.54 -20.18
N THR A 565 20.26 6.22 -20.41
CA THR A 565 19.78 5.76 -21.72
C THR A 565 19.14 6.90 -22.49
N ASP A 566 19.80 7.34 -23.55
CA ASP A 566 19.27 8.26 -24.53
C ASP A 566 18.78 7.52 -25.79
N ILE A 567 17.65 7.98 -26.32
CA ILE A 567 17.07 7.55 -27.59
C ILE A 567 16.86 8.79 -28.45
N SER A 568 17.56 8.86 -29.57
CA SER A 568 17.43 9.92 -30.56
C SER A 568 16.38 9.57 -31.61
N PHE A 569 15.52 10.54 -31.87
CA PHE A 569 14.45 10.48 -32.84
C PHE A 569 14.83 11.39 -34.01
N PRO A 570 15.40 10.84 -35.10
CA PRO A 570 15.75 11.64 -36.27
C PRO A 570 14.49 12.20 -36.95
N SER A 571 14.67 13.23 -37.77
CA SER A 571 13.62 13.66 -38.71
C SER A 571 13.30 12.53 -39.68
N MET A 572 12.03 12.37 -40.04
CA MET A 572 11.61 11.33 -40.99
C MET A 572 12.23 11.58 -42.36
N ASP A 573 12.86 10.57 -42.96
CA ASP A 573 13.39 10.60 -44.33
C ASP A 573 12.27 10.94 -45.34
N PRO A 574 12.55 11.63 -46.47
CA PRO A 574 11.54 11.87 -47.51
C PRO A 574 10.80 10.60 -47.98
N ALA A 575 11.49 9.45 -48.06
CA ALA A 575 10.86 8.18 -48.44
C ALA A 575 9.86 7.72 -47.37
N HIS A 576 10.28 7.73 -46.10
CA HIS A 576 9.41 7.40 -44.97
C HIS A 576 8.23 8.38 -44.81
N CYS A 577 8.40 9.66 -45.16
CA CYS A 577 7.30 10.64 -45.20
C CYS A 577 6.22 10.23 -46.21
N PHE A 578 6.63 9.75 -47.38
CA PHE A 578 5.71 9.30 -48.42
C PHE A 578 5.00 8.00 -48.03
N GLU A 579 5.72 7.02 -47.48
CA GLU A 579 5.13 5.78 -46.96
C GLU A 579 4.13 6.06 -45.84
N TYR A 580 4.44 6.98 -44.93
CA TYR A 580 3.53 7.40 -43.87
C TYR A 580 2.27 8.08 -44.44
N LEU A 581 2.42 8.92 -45.48
CA LEU A 581 1.29 9.53 -46.17
C LEU A 581 0.36 8.48 -46.79
N GLU A 582 0.92 7.49 -47.49
CA GLU A 582 0.14 6.38 -48.06
C GLU A 582 -0.55 5.55 -46.99
N ALA A 583 0.12 5.26 -45.88
CA ALA A 583 -0.50 4.56 -44.75
C ALA A 583 -1.70 5.34 -44.18
N GLN A 584 -1.61 6.67 -44.10
CA GLN A 584 -2.73 7.51 -43.63
C GLN A 584 -3.88 7.59 -44.65
N LEU A 585 -3.58 7.68 -45.95
CA LEU A 585 -4.58 7.70 -47.01
C LEU A 585 -5.28 6.34 -47.16
N GLY A 586 -4.53 5.24 -47.01
CA GLY A 586 -5.06 3.88 -47.04
C GLY A 586 -6.06 3.60 -45.91
N ARG A 587 -5.93 4.24 -44.74
CA ARG A 587 -6.95 4.18 -43.67
C ARG A 587 -8.30 4.76 -44.09
N ILE A 588 -8.29 5.71 -45.02
CA ILE A 588 -9.48 6.38 -45.57
C ILE A 588 -9.88 5.74 -46.92
N GLN A 589 -9.26 4.61 -47.29
CA GLN A 589 -9.48 3.91 -48.57
C GLN A 589 -9.12 4.74 -49.82
N ILE A 590 -8.22 5.72 -49.68
CA ILE A 590 -7.67 6.48 -50.80
C ILE A 590 -6.37 5.81 -51.25
N SER A 591 -6.33 5.37 -52.51
CA SER A 591 -5.14 4.81 -53.14
C SER A 591 -4.32 5.91 -53.83
N VAL A 592 -2.99 5.85 -53.72
CA VAL A 592 -2.12 6.72 -54.51
C VAL A 592 -1.79 5.98 -55.80
N ASP A 593 -2.18 6.54 -56.94
CA ASP A 593 -1.82 5.95 -58.23
C ASP A 593 -0.33 6.25 -58.49
N ARG A 594 0.50 5.23 -58.25
CA ARG A 594 1.95 5.32 -58.47
C ARG A 594 2.31 5.32 -59.96
N GLY A 595 1.38 4.99 -60.87
CA GLY A 595 1.66 4.87 -62.31
C GLY A 595 2.59 3.70 -62.67
N ASP A 596 2.82 3.51 -63.97
CA ASP A 596 3.54 2.36 -64.55
C ASP A 596 5.06 2.44 -64.28
N PRO A 597 5.69 1.46 -63.58
CA PRO A 597 7.04 1.56 -62.97
C PRO A 597 8.21 1.93 -63.89
N LYS A 598 8.04 1.88 -65.22
CA LYS A 598 9.05 2.32 -66.21
C LYS A 598 9.09 3.84 -66.46
N SER A 599 8.10 4.58 -65.97
CA SER A 599 7.96 6.05 -66.13
C SER A 599 8.04 6.84 -64.81
N VAL A 600 8.11 6.11 -63.69
CA VAL A 600 7.90 6.62 -62.32
C VAL A 600 9.14 7.32 -61.73
N ASP A 601 10.32 7.07 -62.29
CA ASP A 601 11.59 7.62 -61.78
C ASP A 601 11.64 9.17 -61.77
N GLY A 602 10.92 9.85 -62.67
CA GLY A 602 10.90 11.31 -62.74
C GLY A 602 9.92 11.99 -61.76
N LYS A 603 8.71 11.45 -61.61
CA LYS A 603 7.63 12.08 -60.82
C LYS A 603 7.75 11.75 -59.33
N TYR A 604 8.05 10.51 -58.99
CA TYR A 604 8.28 10.10 -57.61
C TYR A 604 9.49 10.81 -56.99
N SER A 605 10.59 10.93 -57.75
CA SER A 605 11.77 11.70 -57.31
C SER A 605 11.48 13.19 -57.15
N SER A 606 10.53 13.75 -57.91
CA SER A 606 10.09 15.14 -57.75
C SER A 606 9.33 15.36 -56.44
N VAL A 607 8.45 14.43 -56.05
CA VAL A 607 7.75 14.43 -54.76
C VAL A 607 8.74 14.29 -53.60
N LEU A 608 9.69 13.36 -53.69
CA LEU A 608 10.75 13.21 -52.67
C LEU A 608 11.62 14.46 -52.54
N ARG A 609 11.93 15.14 -53.65
CA ARG A 609 12.66 16.41 -53.64
C ARG A 609 11.88 17.51 -52.91
N MET A 610 10.55 17.55 -53.03
CA MET A 610 9.71 18.49 -52.29
C MET A 610 9.72 18.20 -50.79
N PHE A 611 9.59 16.94 -50.39
CA PHE A 611 9.75 16.57 -48.98
C PHE A 611 11.13 16.95 -48.43
N SER A 612 12.19 16.75 -49.22
CA SER A 612 13.54 17.22 -48.84
C SER A 612 13.63 18.74 -48.70
N ARG A 613 12.90 19.52 -49.52
CA ARG A 613 12.79 20.98 -49.34
C ARG A 613 12.00 21.35 -48.09
N LEU A 614 10.89 20.66 -47.82
CA LEU A 614 10.08 20.86 -46.63
C LEU A 614 10.88 20.61 -45.34
N GLN A 615 11.70 19.56 -45.30
CA GLN A 615 12.57 19.25 -44.16
C GLN A 615 13.56 20.37 -43.83
N LYS A 616 14.01 21.14 -44.83
CA LYS A 616 14.92 22.27 -44.64
C LYS A 616 14.22 23.50 -44.06
N THR A 617 12.89 23.53 -44.03
CA THR A 617 12.14 24.64 -43.44
C THR A 617 12.17 24.57 -41.91
N ARG A 618 12.26 25.73 -41.26
CA ARG A 618 12.29 25.83 -39.78
C ARG A 618 10.98 25.37 -39.11
N SER A 619 9.89 25.35 -39.86
CA SER A 619 8.53 25.05 -39.36
C SER A 619 8.12 23.59 -39.57
N TRP A 620 9.05 22.71 -40.00
CA TRP A 620 8.76 21.31 -40.27
C TRP A 620 8.52 20.51 -38.99
N ALA A 621 7.36 19.84 -38.91
CA ALA A 621 6.90 19.05 -37.77
C ALA A 621 6.72 17.55 -38.09
N ASN A 622 7.45 17.02 -39.08
CA ASN A 622 7.47 15.60 -39.48
C ASN A 622 6.05 15.02 -39.65
N ALA A 623 5.69 13.98 -38.89
CA ALA A 623 4.40 13.29 -39.03
C ALA A 623 3.19 14.22 -38.91
N ARG A 624 3.25 15.29 -38.10
CA ARG A 624 2.15 16.27 -37.96
C ARG A 624 1.89 17.03 -39.26
N ASP A 625 2.96 17.36 -39.99
CA ASP A 625 2.85 18.00 -41.30
C ASP A 625 2.37 17.02 -42.37
N VAL A 626 2.82 15.77 -42.31
CA VAL A 626 2.33 14.72 -43.22
C VAL A 626 0.85 14.42 -42.97
N GLU A 627 0.38 14.44 -41.72
CA GLU A 627 -1.05 14.33 -41.38
C GLU A 627 -1.86 15.52 -41.89
N THR A 628 -1.29 16.72 -41.80
CA THR A 628 -1.91 17.94 -42.34
C THR A 628 -2.01 17.84 -43.87
N LEU A 629 -0.97 17.34 -44.53
CA LEU A 629 -0.98 17.05 -45.95
C LEU A 629 -2.04 15.99 -46.29
N ALA A 630 -2.12 14.90 -45.55
CA ALA A 630 -3.12 13.85 -45.75
C ALA A 630 -4.55 14.39 -45.65
N LYS A 631 -4.81 15.28 -44.69
CA LYS A 631 -6.11 15.99 -44.55
C LYS A 631 -6.40 16.90 -45.75
N ASN A 632 -5.40 17.66 -46.21
CA ASN A 632 -5.55 18.53 -47.37
C ASN A 632 -5.82 17.73 -48.65
N VAL A 633 -5.10 16.62 -48.83
CA VAL A 633 -5.31 15.67 -49.93
C VAL A 633 -6.71 15.07 -49.86
N THR A 634 -7.13 14.59 -48.68
CA THR A 634 -8.47 14.06 -48.47
C THR A 634 -9.54 15.09 -48.82
N PHE A 635 -9.39 16.33 -48.35
CA PHE A 635 -10.29 17.44 -48.69
C PHE A 635 -10.34 17.70 -50.21
N HIS A 636 -9.20 17.67 -50.89
CA HIS A 636 -9.12 17.87 -52.34
C HIS A 636 -9.85 16.77 -53.12
N VAL A 637 -9.61 15.50 -52.77
CA VAL A 637 -10.23 14.33 -53.41
C VAL A 637 -11.76 14.35 -53.24
N TYR A 638 -12.25 14.57 -52.02
CA TYR A 638 -13.70 14.64 -51.77
C TYR A 638 -14.37 15.89 -52.36
N LYS A 639 -13.64 17.00 -52.53
CA LYS A 639 -14.15 18.20 -53.21
C LYS A 639 -14.37 17.95 -54.71
N ILE A 640 -13.52 17.14 -55.34
CA ILE A 640 -13.58 16.82 -56.78
C ILE A 640 -14.68 15.78 -57.07
N GLN A 641 -14.84 14.76 -56.23
CA GLN A 641 -15.80 13.66 -56.44
C GLN A 641 -17.28 13.99 -56.11
N ARG A 642 -17.71 15.26 -56.21
CA ARG A 642 -19.10 15.70 -55.91
C ARG A 642 -20.19 15.12 -56.84
N ARG A 643 -19.85 14.29 -57.84
CA ARG A 643 -20.82 13.78 -58.83
C ARG A 643 -21.35 12.40 -58.38
N PRO A 644 -22.67 12.21 -58.23
CA PRO A 644 -23.28 10.98 -57.72
C PRO A 644 -23.17 9.75 -58.66
N GLY A 645 -22.44 9.84 -59.78
CA GLY A 645 -22.25 8.76 -60.75
C GLY A 645 -20.98 7.89 -60.56
N ASP A 646 -20.03 8.31 -59.71
CA ASP A 646 -18.68 7.70 -59.63
C ASP A 646 -18.47 6.78 -58.39
N LEU A 647 -19.55 6.36 -57.71
CA LEU A 647 -19.46 5.50 -56.51
C LEU A 647 -18.84 4.11 -56.75
N SER A 648 -18.59 3.71 -58.01
CA SER A 648 -17.94 2.45 -58.39
C SER A 648 -16.43 2.56 -58.64
N ILE A 649 -15.86 3.78 -58.68
CA ILE A 649 -14.43 4.00 -58.91
C ILE A 649 -13.76 4.25 -57.56
N GLY A 650 -12.78 3.43 -57.20
CA GLY A 650 -12.01 3.61 -55.97
C GLY A 650 -11.42 5.03 -55.90
N LEU A 651 -11.47 5.64 -54.71
CA LEU A 651 -10.84 6.94 -54.45
C LEU A 651 -9.34 6.82 -54.74
N SER A 652 -8.86 7.52 -55.76
CA SER A 652 -7.45 7.55 -56.13
C SER A 652 -6.97 8.99 -56.32
N ILE A 653 -5.71 9.25 -55.99
CA ILE A 653 -5.04 10.52 -56.25
C ILE A 653 -3.83 10.31 -57.16
N SER A 654 -3.69 11.18 -58.17
CA SER A 654 -2.53 11.21 -59.05
C SER A 654 -1.34 11.90 -58.39
N LEU A 655 -0.11 11.53 -58.79
CA LEU A 655 1.10 12.18 -58.29
C LEU A 655 1.17 13.69 -58.60
N ASP A 656 0.51 14.17 -59.65
CA ASP A 656 0.49 15.58 -60.06
C ASP A 656 -0.40 16.43 -59.12
N GLU A 657 -1.54 15.88 -58.67
CA GLU A 657 -2.39 16.51 -57.66
C GLU A 657 -1.70 16.56 -56.29
N LEU A 658 -1.02 15.46 -55.93
CA LEU A 658 -0.23 15.37 -54.70
C LEU A 658 0.92 16.39 -54.70
N PHE A 659 1.59 16.59 -55.85
CA PHE A 659 2.60 17.62 -56.05
C PHE A 659 2.04 19.04 -55.82
N THR A 660 0.82 19.30 -56.30
CA THR A 660 0.15 20.60 -56.11
C THR A 660 -0.14 20.86 -54.63
N CYS A 661 -0.70 19.88 -53.92
CA CYS A 661 -0.96 19.97 -52.48
C CYS A 661 0.33 20.16 -51.66
N LEU A 662 1.41 19.48 -52.03
CA LEU A 662 2.73 19.67 -51.42
C LEU A 662 3.28 21.08 -51.66
N GLY A 663 3.05 21.62 -52.86
CA GLY A 663 3.48 22.98 -53.22
C GLY A 663 2.77 24.04 -52.40
N ASP A 664 1.49 23.84 -52.12
CA ASP A 664 0.71 24.73 -51.25
C ASP A 664 1.17 24.66 -49.80
N LEU A 665 1.44 23.45 -49.28
CA LEU A 665 1.99 23.27 -47.92
C LEU A 665 3.37 23.93 -47.78
N LEU A 666 4.24 23.76 -48.78
CA LEU A 666 5.55 24.38 -48.81
C LEU A 666 5.46 25.91 -48.81
N ARG A 667 4.56 26.50 -49.61
CA ARG A 667 4.29 27.95 -49.60
C ARG A 667 3.76 28.45 -48.26
N GLN A 668 2.91 27.67 -47.59
CA GLN A 668 2.41 28.02 -46.25
C GLN A 668 3.52 28.02 -45.20
N ARG A 669 4.46 27.06 -45.27
CA ARG A 669 5.57 26.94 -44.33
C ARG A 669 6.71 27.92 -44.60
N GLU A 670 6.96 28.29 -45.86
CA GLU A 670 7.94 29.32 -46.24
C GLU A 670 7.47 30.74 -45.88
N ARG A 671 6.16 31.02 -45.91
CA ARG A 671 5.60 32.36 -45.61
C ARG A 671 5.62 32.75 -44.13
N GLY A 672 5.94 31.84 -43.21
CA GLY A 672 5.87 32.07 -41.76
C GLY A 672 4.44 32.35 -41.27
N PRO A 673 4.18 32.34 -39.95
CA PRO A 673 2.88 32.75 -39.44
C PRO A 673 2.66 34.22 -39.82
N LYS A 674 1.55 34.54 -40.51
CA LYS A 674 1.08 35.92 -40.61
C LYS A 674 0.91 36.42 -39.18
N MET A 675 1.77 37.34 -38.74
CA MET A 675 1.43 38.16 -37.58
C MET A 675 0.15 38.90 -37.97
N ASN A 676 -0.95 38.55 -37.31
CA ASN A 676 -2.11 39.44 -37.25
C ASN A 676 -1.64 40.71 -36.54
N THR A 677 -1.15 41.68 -37.30
CA THR A 677 -1.28 43.08 -36.91
C THR A 677 -2.76 43.39 -37.04
N GLY A 678 -3.52 43.03 -36.01
CA GLY A 678 -4.86 43.55 -35.82
C GLY A 678 -4.70 45.04 -35.56
N ASP A 679 -5.22 45.82 -36.49
CA ASP A 679 -5.47 47.25 -36.34
C ASP A 679 -6.13 47.50 -34.97
N THR A 680 -5.42 48.22 -34.11
CA THR A 680 -6.07 49.02 -33.07
C THR A 680 -6.74 50.21 -33.76
N ASN A 681 -8.00 50.03 -34.15
CA ASN A 681 -8.91 51.13 -34.42
C ASN A 681 -10.11 50.98 -33.48
N GLU A 682 -10.18 51.96 -32.57
CA GLU A 682 -11.29 52.41 -31.70
C GLU A 682 -11.88 51.44 -30.66
#